data_AF-A0A815HH47-F1
#
_entry.id   AF-A0A815HH47-F1
#
_cell.length_a   1.000
_cell.length_b   1.000
_cell.length_c   1.000
_cell.angle_alpha   90.00
_cell.angle_beta   90.00
_cell.angle_gamma   90.00
#
_symmetry.space_group_name_H-M   'P 1'
#
loop_
_entity.id
_entity.type
_entity.pdbx_description
1 polymer ?
#
loop_
_entity_poly.entity_id
_entity_poly.type
_entity_poly.pdbx_seq_one_letter_code
_entity_poly.pdbx_strand_id
1 'polypeptide(L)'
;MVRSILSVFILILLPISLLIGIIFRYSVISLIYAFLLLILPWVGSISEKNIRIRFRPFIFLIGFLSLLTVFAQIVFQSVLLVNKPYGHALNNCTELTRVLRYFGLERLDNSNAIRILRLIFPDILILAISIICLVSIRRQLLSTRLHETNEPQTPSVIPPLINSHINTINQQKLWPRLLSIVRRTRVFLQFVIVGFAAFVYPSIINSIYFIFFLTLAFIWSLSVHFGRKYALARTLLSIYTGIHLLIFYLYQFGFLQEALQPLSLWSNITGLTAIVISNCTDRDPYLEKKLPWTDYVNPCALLILYFYFAFETHRTRFQRVRSNATTTQSLEQESLVQSSDGRDILEQSPPLSHRRWSLEQPGDQTWQGRIIFVIFSILRVLERHSYLLSLIAMLAWSITFHSLLTLVYLLWACLLWVSPNSRQWCLRMSPFFTIYGGILLILQYLVGFKISFNQLNFAYDRRTMEQIGIRIDDFQPAFIPLLLKSFYMMFFWLTLRQYINEKRLVNTEVNEARRNSTPNDSYPRRLGRWLINLLTKYWIFVSCGMLLLVSIQNTVVIYRIIYMVFYLFFILSFQISFGFWRKTAATFHLIIVIYSMLVLIGIYIYQFEKVNVFLSKKFSKQLLASIGLEVVPSDVLALKLLTPSTFLVVNIMQLYYFHSGWMNLISMPSEKDIQGPANSTLKDIHAFAKENTDHANNFHTQQILQREAKTWQETLYKFYFRTNRFYKQINYYGWRFAELHVFKLVLLIMVLTSTLKVCGFNTVLMILVTIGLTLFHLRKLINLLTLSATGFYILLSMCYQLEIAKQHIIEKNFFIKNCSHIDSNVSLIPNDTAKWFGLESTQNIDPFIGLYILLTICLTFDAIVRYRQKHRRSSLSVRFNVHLVENRFPILFEPFALKTMNNDDDDTYEFDIVNYQQADQGICDCLKYLANFIFYRFGLEICYITTVIVVGIRLDMIAVLYSMWLGLFLISSRRIIQRIWPIYIFFLIISFPIQYMSAVGAPPFLCFKTVGLR
;
A
#
# COMPACT_ATOMS: atom_id res chain seq x y z
N MET A 1 -18.32 -20.49 34.60
CA MET A 1 -19.45 -19.81 33.94
C MET A 1 -19.97 -18.63 34.76
N VAL A 2 -20.37 -18.83 36.03
CA VAL A 2 -20.91 -17.78 36.93
C VAL A 2 -19.99 -16.56 37.11
N ARG A 3 -18.68 -16.76 37.35
CA ARG A 3 -17.69 -15.67 37.44
C ARG A 3 -17.57 -14.82 36.16
N SER A 4 -17.71 -15.43 34.99
CA SER A 4 -17.65 -14.73 33.69
C SER A 4 -18.89 -13.89 33.46
N ILE A 5 -20.06 -14.43 33.81
CA ILE A 5 -21.35 -13.72 33.77
C ILE A 5 -21.32 -12.51 34.73
N LEU A 6 -20.85 -12.71 35.96
CA LEU A 6 -20.68 -11.62 36.93
C LEU A 6 -19.74 -10.52 36.43
N SER A 7 -18.65 -10.91 35.76
CA SER A 7 -17.70 -9.96 35.19
C SER A 7 -18.32 -9.10 34.08
N VAL A 8 -19.19 -9.67 33.25
CA VAL A 8 -19.92 -8.93 32.20
C VAL A 8 -20.91 -7.94 32.81
N PHE A 9 -21.68 -8.36 33.82
CA PHE A 9 -22.63 -7.47 34.49
C PHE A 9 -21.95 -6.28 35.18
N ILE A 10 -20.85 -6.53 35.91
CA ILE A 10 -20.15 -5.48 36.68
C ILE A 10 -19.27 -4.58 35.79
N LEU A 11 -18.57 -5.13 34.79
CA LEU A 11 -17.58 -4.36 34.01
C LEU A 11 -18.12 -3.76 32.72
N ILE A 12 -19.30 -4.20 32.24
CA ILE A 12 -19.87 -3.76 30.97
C ILE A 12 -21.25 -3.15 31.18
N LEU A 13 -22.22 -3.89 31.74
CA LEU A 13 -23.58 -3.37 31.87
C LEU A 13 -23.70 -2.19 32.84
N LEU A 14 -23.05 -2.26 34.01
CA LEU A 14 -23.07 -1.18 35.01
C LEU A 14 -22.47 0.15 34.50
N PRO A 15 -21.29 0.20 33.86
CA PRO A 15 -20.79 1.44 33.29
C PRO A 15 -21.64 1.95 32.12
N ILE A 16 -22.23 1.06 31.30
CA ILE A 16 -23.15 1.48 30.23
C ILE A 16 -24.41 2.13 30.81
N SER A 17 -24.99 1.58 31.88
CA SER A 17 -26.19 2.18 32.50
C SER A 17 -25.90 3.54 33.12
N LEU A 18 -24.75 3.70 33.77
CA LEU A 18 -24.31 4.99 34.29
C LEU A 18 -24.06 6.00 33.14
N LEU A 19 -23.46 5.56 32.04
CA LEU A 19 -23.25 6.39 30.85
C LEU A 19 -24.56 6.87 30.23
N ILE A 20 -25.56 6.00 30.14
CA ILE A 20 -26.92 6.36 29.70
C ILE A 20 -27.50 7.43 30.65
N GLY A 21 -27.32 7.29 31.96
CA GLY A 21 -27.71 8.32 32.95
C GLY A 21 -27.05 9.67 32.75
N ILE A 22 -25.79 9.69 32.33
CA ILE A 22 -25.00 10.93 32.12
C ILE A 22 -25.38 11.62 30.80
N ILE A 23 -25.63 10.86 29.73
CA ILE A 23 -25.91 11.41 28.39
C ILE A 23 -27.32 12.00 28.30
N PHE A 24 -28.31 11.30 28.87
CA PHE A 24 -29.71 11.71 28.72
C PHE A 24 -30.12 12.79 29.72
N ARG A 25 -29.42 12.93 30.86
CA ARG A 25 -29.78 13.88 31.92
C ARG A 25 -28.58 14.74 32.30
N TYR A 26 -28.71 16.06 32.15
CA TYR A 26 -27.73 17.04 32.63
C TYR A 26 -28.21 17.62 33.96
N SER A 27 -27.71 17.07 35.07
CA SER A 27 -28.09 17.46 36.43
C SER A 27 -26.94 17.19 37.40
N VAL A 28 -27.04 17.73 38.61
CA VAL A 28 -26.11 17.45 39.71
C VAL A 28 -26.10 15.96 40.08
N ILE A 29 -27.25 15.28 39.98
CA ILE A 29 -27.36 13.84 40.21
C ILE A 29 -26.53 13.05 39.19
N SER A 30 -26.62 13.41 37.91
CA SER A 30 -25.83 12.78 36.86
C SER A 30 -24.35 13.16 36.90
N LEU A 31 -23.98 14.31 37.49
CA LEU A 31 -22.59 14.61 37.86
C LEU A 31 -22.06 13.60 38.89
N ILE A 32 -22.87 13.25 39.90
CA ILE A 32 -22.51 12.20 40.88
C ILE A 32 -22.38 10.85 40.20
N TYR A 33 -23.26 10.51 39.25
CA TYR A 33 -23.12 9.30 38.44
C TYR A 33 -21.85 9.31 37.56
N ALA A 34 -21.46 10.46 37.01
CA ALA A 34 -20.21 10.62 36.29
C ALA A 34 -18.99 10.39 37.19
N PHE A 35 -19.00 10.91 38.41
CA PHE A 35 -17.92 10.66 39.39
C PHE A 35 -17.83 9.17 39.77
N LEU A 36 -18.96 8.51 40.00
CA LEU A 36 -19.02 7.08 40.28
C LEU A 36 -18.55 6.24 39.07
N LEU A 37 -18.90 6.63 37.85
CA LEU A 37 -18.43 5.98 36.62
C LEU A 37 -16.90 6.04 36.51
N LEU A 38 -16.29 7.19 36.83
CA LEU A 38 -14.84 7.37 36.80
C LEU A 38 -14.16 6.55 37.92
N ILE A 39 -14.76 6.37 39.09
CA ILE A 39 -14.16 5.56 40.17
C ILE A 39 -14.16 4.06 39.83
N LEU A 40 -15.14 3.58 39.07
CA LEU A 40 -15.37 2.14 38.84
C LEU A 40 -14.12 1.34 38.38
N PRO A 41 -13.28 1.81 37.43
CA PRO A 41 -12.05 1.12 37.01
C PRO A 41 -10.99 0.96 38.11
N TRP A 42 -11.03 1.78 39.16
CA TRP A 42 -10.03 1.80 40.24
C TRP A 42 -10.37 0.87 41.40
N VAL A 43 -11.61 0.36 41.46
CA VAL A 43 -12.11 -0.51 42.53
C VAL A 43 -11.29 -1.81 42.65
N GLY A 44 -10.75 -2.32 41.53
CA GLY A 44 -9.77 -3.41 41.47
C GLY A 44 -10.19 -4.60 40.59
N SER A 45 -9.39 -5.67 40.56
CA SER A 45 -9.81 -6.92 39.90
C SER A 45 -10.91 -7.63 40.68
N ILE A 46 -11.77 -8.34 39.93
CA ILE A 46 -12.81 -9.23 40.44
C ILE A 46 -12.14 -10.45 41.08
N SER A 47 -11.72 -10.28 42.33
CA SER A 47 -11.24 -11.32 43.24
C SER A 47 -12.24 -11.43 44.39
N GLU A 48 -12.43 -12.61 44.97
CA GLU A 48 -13.45 -12.85 46.01
C GLU A 48 -13.31 -11.90 47.21
N LYS A 49 -12.08 -11.57 47.59
CA LYS A 49 -11.78 -10.57 48.63
C LYS A 49 -12.24 -9.17 48.22
N ASN A 50 -11.97 -8.75 46.99
CA ASN A 50 -12.38 -7.43 46.47
C ASN A 50 -13.89 -7.34 46.22
N ILE A 51 -14.53 -8.43 45.81
CA ILE A 51 -15.99 -8.49 45.61
C ILE A 51 -16.70 -8.23 46.93
N ARG A 52 -16.24 -8.87 48.01
CA ARG A 52 -16.83 -8.71 49.35
C ARG A 52 -16.56 -7.32 49.95
N ILE A 53 -15.32 -6.83 49.83
CA ILE A 53 -14.87 -5.62 50.55
C ILE A 53 -15.16 -4.33 49.77
N ARG A 54 -15.06 -4.32 48.43
CA ARG A 54 -15.09 -3.08 47.63
C ARG A 54 -16.27 -3.00 46.65
N PHE A 55 -16.54 -4.04 45.86
CA PHE A 55 -17.60 -3.97 44.84
C PHE A 55 -19.00 -4.00 45.44
N ARG A 56 -19.26 -4.84 46.46
CA ARG A 56 -20.58 -4.92 47.11
C ARG A 56 -21.05 -3.58 47.72
N PRO A 57 -20.27 -2.87 48.56
CA PRO A 57 -20.71 -1.57 49.07
C PRO A 57 -20.82 -0.50 47.97
N PHE A 58 -19.94 -0.53 46.97
CA PHE A 58 -19.98 0.41 45.84
C PHE A 58 -21.26 0.29 45.00
N ILE A 59 -21.68 -0.92 44.66
CA ILE A 59 -22.92 -1.15 43.90
C ILE A 59 -24.16 -0.83 44.74
N PHE A 60 -24.12 -1.12 46.05
CA PHE A 60 -25.19 -0.73 46.96
C PHE A 60 -25.37 0.79 47.02
N LEU A 61 -24.27 1.55 47.06
CA LEU A 61 -24.31 3.02 47.03
C LEU A 61 -24.97 3.55 45.74
N ILE A 62 -24.63 2.98 44.57
CA ILE A 62 -25.25 3.35 43.28
C ILE A 62 -26.76 3.07 43.31
N GLY A 63 -27.15 1.87 43.76
CA GLY A 63 -28.57 1.49 43.85
C GLY A 63 -29.35 2.38 44.81
N PHE A 64 -28.80 2.66 45.99
CA PHE A 64 -29.40 3.56 46.98
C PHE A 64 -29.57 4.97 46.43
N LEU A 65 -28.55 5.51 45.74
CA LEU A 65 -28.63 6.83 45.13
C LEU A 65 -29.72 6.88 44.05
N SER A 66 -29.84 5.87 43.19
CA SER A 66 -30.93 5.82 42.18
C SER A 66 -32.33 5.66 42.80
N LEU A 67 -32.45 4.95 43.93
CA LEU A 67 -33.71 4.83 44.63
C LEU A 67 -34.16 6.18 45.21
N LEU A 68 -33.21 6.92 45.80
CA LEU A 68 -33.46 8.24 46.37
C LEU A 68 -33.94 9.23 45.31
N THR A 69 -33.41 9.16 44.08
CA THR A 69 -33.75 10.11 43.01
C THR A 69 -35.12 9.79 42.41
N VAL A 70 -35.46 8.51 42.22
CA VAL A 70 -36.83 8.09 41.82
C VAL A 70 -37.84 8.53 42.87
N PHE A 71 -37.53 8.33 44.16
CA PHE A 71 -38.40 8.77 45.25
C PHE A 71 -38.56 10.30 45.27
N ALA A 72 -37.47 11.06 45.13
CA ALA A 72 -37.52 12.52 45.07
C ALA A 72 -38.36 13.02 43.89
N GLN A 73 -38.29 12.37 42.72
CA GLN A 73 -39.11 12.72 41.57
C GLN A 73 -40.60 12.45 41.83
N ILE A 74 -40.95 11.31 42.44
CA ILE A 74 -42.34 10.99 42.79
C ILE A 74 -42.90 12.02 43.78
N VAL A 75 -42.14 12.34 44.83
CA VAL A 75 -42.52 13.35 45.82
C VAL A 75 -42.70 14.71 45.15
N PHE A 76 -41.75 15.14 44.33
CA PHE A 76 -41.83 16.42 43.62
C PHE A 76 -43.07 16.53 42.72
N GLN A 77 -43.37 15.50 41.93
CA GLN A 77 -44.56 15.49 41.07
C GLN A 77 -45.86 15.43 41.88
N SER A 78 -45.87 14.73 43.01
CA SER A 78 -47.03 14.69 43.91
C SER A 78 -47.35 16.07 44.49
N VAL A 79 -46.33 16.83 44.92
CA VAL A 79 -46.47 18.19 45.44
C VAL A 79 -47.01 19.15 44.38
N LEU A 80 -46.55 19.04 43.14
CA LEU A 80 -47.05 19.85 42.01
C LEU A 80 -48.49 19.50 41.61
N LEU A 81 -48.92 18.24 41.82
CA LEU A 81 -50.29 17.80 41.54
C LEU A 81 -51.29 18.29 42.59
N VAL A 82 -50.87 18.36 43.86
CA VAL A 82 -51.69 18.88 44.97
C VAL A 82 -51.96 20.38 44.80
N ASN A 83 -50.96 21.14 44.34
CA ASN A 83 -51.09 22.56 44.08
C ASN A 83 -51.72 22.81 42.69
N LYS A 84 -53.05 22.94 42.64
CA LYS A 84 -53.79 23.29 41.41
C LYS A 84 -53.78 24.80 41.15
N PRO A 85 -53.64 25.28 39.89
CA PRO A 85 -53.33 24.52 38.68
C PRO A 85 -51.86 24.05 38.69
N TYR A 86 -51.62 22.86 38.15
CA TYR A 86 -50.33 22.16 38.21
C TYR A 86 -49.16 23.12 37.89
N GLY A 87 -48.25 23.29 38.86
CA GLY A 87 -47.01 24.04 38.69
C GLY A 87 -47.11 25.57 38.74
N HIS A 88 -48.24 26.18 39.12
CA HIS A 88 -48.36 27.65 39.26
C HIS A 88 -47.31 28.29 40.20
N ALA A 89 -46.80 27.55 41.19
CA ALA A 89 -45.79 28.04 42.13
C ALA A 89 -44.38 28.26 41.51
N LEU A 90 -44.15 27.77 40.27
CA LEU A 90 -42.85 27.79 39.60
C LEU A 90 -42.96 28.49 38.26
N ASN A 91 -42.88 29.83 38.27
CA ASN A 91 -42.83 30.62 37.03
C ASN A 91 -41.53 30.35 36.25
N ASN A 92 -41.61 30.45 34.92
CA ASN A 92 -40.46 30.32 34.05
C ASN A 92 -39.37 31.33 34.46
N CYS A 93 -38.13 30.87 34.54
CA CYS A 93 -36.93 31.70 34.78
C CYS A 93 -36.73 32.28 36.20
N THR A 94 -37.46 31.85 37.23
CA THR A 94 -37.13 32.23 38.63
C THR A 94 -35.91 31.45 39.16
N GLU A 95 -35.15 32.02 40.10
CA GLU A 95 -33.96 31.36 40.67
C GLU A 95 -34.28 29.98 41.27
N LEU A 96 -35.43 29.84 41.94
CA LEU A 96 -35.89 28.56 42.48
C LEU A 96 -36.12 27.52 41.37
N THR A 97 -36.76 27.91 40.27
CA THR A 97 -36.98 27.04 39.10
C THR A 97 -35.66 26.65 38.44
N ARG A 98 -34.69 27.58 38.37
CA ARG A 98 -33.36 27.31 37.81
C ARG A 98 -32.57 26.31 38.66
N VAL A 99 -32.58 26.48 39.99
CA VAL A 99 -31.94 25.56 40.94
C VAL A 99 -32.57 24.17 40.89
N LEU A 100 -33.91 24.07 40.92
CA LEU A 100 -34.60 22.79 40.82
C LEU A 100 -34.31 22.06 39.49
N ARG A 101 -34.20 22.81 38.38
CA ARG A 101 -33.79 22.25 37.08
C ARG A 101 -32.37 21.69 37.11
N TYR A 102 -31.43 22.32 37.82
CA TYR A 102 -30.07 21.79 38.00
C TYR A 102 -30.02 20.50 38.83
N PHE A 103 -30.91 20.34 39.81
CA PHE A 103 -31.11 19.07 40.51
C PHE A 103 -31.87 18.03 39.68
N GLY A 104 -32.32 18.38 38.47
CA GLY A 104 -33.05 17.48 37.58
C GLY A 104 -34.49 17.24 38.02
N LEU A 105 -35.08 18.16 38.79
CA LEU A 105 -36.50 18.17 39.16
C LEU A 105 -37.23 19.16 38.24
N GLU A 106 -37.93 18.63 37.25
CA GLU A 106 -38.60 19.43 36.21
C GLU A 106 -40.11 19.16 36.17
N ARG A 107 -40.89 20.18 35.82
CA ARG A 107 -42.33 20.10 35.60
C ARG A 107 -42.65 19.29 34.32
N LEU A 108 -43.73 18.52 34.35
CA LEU A 108 -44.14 17.60 33.28
C LEU A 108 -45.36 18.08 32.47
N ASP A 109 -45.79 19.33 32.64
CA ASP A 109 -46.94 19.91 31.95
C ASP A 109 -46.73 19.97 30.43
N ASN A 110 -47.72 19.44 29.68
CA ASN A 110 -47.72 19.34 28.21
C ASN A 110 -46.40 18.77 27.63
N SER A 111 -45.85 17.75 28.28
CA SER A 111 -44.57 17.16 27.89
C SER A 111 -44.71 15.98 26.92
N ASN A 112 -43.85 15.94 25.91
CA ASN A 112 -43.76 14.81 24.98
C ASN A 112 -43.32 13.53 25.71
N ALA A 113 -43.78 12.36 25.26
CA ALA A 113 -43.40 11.07 25.84
C ALA A 113 -41.86 10.86 25.91
N ILE A 114 -41.12 11.41 24.93
CA ILE A 114 -39.65 11.37 24.89
C ILE A 114 -39.01 12.16 26.06
N ARG A 115 -39.66 13.23 26.53
CA ARG A 115 -39.17 14.06 27.64
C ARG A 115 -39.35 13.35 28.99
N ILE A 116 -40.52 12.73 29.19
CA ILE A 116 -40.81 11.91 30.37
C ILE A 116 -39.82 10.73 30.43
N LEU A 117 -39.60 10.07 29.29
CA LEU A 117 -38.64 8.97 29.18
C LEU A 117 -37.21 9.43 29.48
N ARG A 118 -36.76 10.58 28.96
CA ARG A 118 -35.43 11.14 29.22
C ARG A 118 -35.17 11.41 30.71
N LEU A 119 -36.17 11.88 31.45
CA LEU A 119 -36.02 12.30 32.84
C LEU A 119 -36.04 11.13 33.85
N ILE A 120 -36.89 10.12 33.61
CA ILE A 120 -37.19 9.05 34.60
C ILE A 120 -36.48 7.73 34.26
N PHE A 121 -36.37 7.38 32.97
CA PHE A 121 -35.86 6.07 32.54
C PHE A 121 -34.43 5.74 33.04
N PRO A 122 -33.46 6.68 33.04
CA PRO A 122 -32.10 6.32 33.43
C PRO A 122 -31.97 5.89 34.89
N ASP A 123 -32.74 6.50 35.80
CA ASP A 123 -32.70 6.18 37.23
C ASP A 123 -33.31 4.79 37.50
N ILE A 124 -34.43 4.44 36.84
CA ILE A 124 -35.04 3.10 36.91
C ILE A 124 -34.09 2.03 36.35
N LEU A 125 -33.41 2.34 35.23
CA LEU A 125 -32.46 1.43 34.59
C LEU A 125 -31.26 1.13 35.50
N ILE A 126 -30.68 2.16 36.12
CA ILE A 126 -29.55 2.02 37.06
C ILE A 126 -29.98 1.21 38.29
N LEU A 127 -31.16 1.48 38.84
CA LEU A 127 -31.72 0.73 39.97
C LEU A 127 -31.85 -0.76 39.63
N ALA A 128 -32.48 -1.09 38.50
CA ALA A 128 -32.66 -2.48 38.07
C ALA A 128 -31.33 -3.23 37.89
N ILE A 129 -30.35 -2.61 37.23
CA ILE A 129 -29.03 -3.22 36.97
C ILE A 129 -28.24 -3.38 38.27
N SER A 130 -28.33 -2.42 39.20
CA SER A 130 -27.68 -2.53 40.52
C SER A 130 -28.22 -3.70 41.34
N ILE A 131 -29.54 -3.93 41.33
CA ILE A 131 -30.19 -5.06 42.00
C ILE A 131 -29.73 -6.39 41.37
N ILE A 132 -29.73 -6.49 40.04
CA ILE A 132 -29.26 -7.68 39.31
C ILE A 132 -27.80 -8.00 39.66
N CYS A 133 -26.95 -6.98 39.75
CA CYS A 133 -25.54 -7.15 40.14
C CYS A 133 -25.41 -7.64 41.59
N LEU A 134 -26.16 -7.07 42.54
CA LEU A 134 -26.13 -7.49 43.95
C LEU A 134 -26.61 -8.92 44.15
N VAL A 135 -27.69 -9.32 43.46
CA VAL A 135 -28.21 -10.70 43.48
C VAL A 135 -27.17 -11.67 42.90
N SER A 136 -26.51 -11.29 41.80
CA SER A 136 -25.47 -12.11 41.17
C SER A 136 -24.24 -12.27 42.08
N ILE A 137 -23.82 -11.20 42.78
CA ILE A 137 -22.74 -11.25 43.78
C ILE A 137 -23.13 -12.18 44.94
N ARG A 138 -24.36 -12.09 45.45
CA ARG A 138 -24.86 -12.93 46.55
C ARG A 138 -24.88 -14.41 46.16
N ARG A 139 -25.37 -14.74 44.96
CA ARG A 139 -25.41 -16.10 44.44
C ARG A 139 -24.00 -16.70 44.31
N GLN A 140 -23.03 -15.91 43.86
CA GLN A 140 -21.65 -16.38 43.76
C GLN A 140 -20.99 -16.58 45.13
N LEU A 141 -21.13 -15.63 46.05
CA LEU A 141 -20.60 -15.76 47.41
C LEU A 141 -21.20 -16.96 48.15
N LEU A 142 -22.46 -17.30 47.88
CA LEU A 142 -23.12 -18.49 48.42
C LEU A 142 -22.53 -19.78 47.80
N SER A 143 -22.31 -19.80 46.48
CA SER A 143 -21.70 -20.95 45.80
C SER A 143 -20.27 -21.26 46.26
N THR A 144 -19.46 -20.23 46.57
CA THR A 144 -18.10 -20.44 47.09
C THR A 144 -18.13 -21.04 48.51
N ARG A 145 -19.00 -20.54 49.40
CA ARG A 145 -19.12 -21.07 50.77
C ARG A 145 -19.57 -22.53 50.80
N LEU A 146 -20.44 -22.93 49.87
CA LEU A 146 -20.89 -24.33 49.72
C LEU A 146 -19.78 -25.25 49.21
N HIS A 147 -18.73 -24.72 48.57
CA HIS A 147 -17.60 -25.50 48.10
C HIS A 147 -16.48 -25.64 49.15
N GLU A 148 -16.26 -24.61 49.98
CA GLU A 148 -15.33 -24.66 51.13
C GLU A 148 -15.80 -25.60 52.26
N THR A 149 -17.09 -25.93 52.32
CA THR A 149 -17.67 -26.80 53.36
C THR A 149 -17.61 -28.30 53.03
N ASN A 150 -17.17 -28.67 51.81
CA ASN A 150 -17.24 -30.06 51.31
C ASN A 150 -15.88 -30.74 51.03
N GLU A 151 -14.73 -30.20 51.47
CA GLU A 151 -13.44 -30.93 51.46
C GLU A 151 -13.05 -31.43 52.86
N PRO A 152 -12.88 -32.75 53.08
CA PRO A 152 -12.28 -33.29 54.29
C PRO A 152 -10.73 -33.24 54.23
N GLN A 153 -10.11 -32.94 55.37
CA GLN A 153 -8.67 -32.97 55.59
C GLN A 153 -8.14 -34.41 55.64
N THR A 154 -7.17 -34.77 54.80
CA THR A 154 -6.25 -35.90 55.05
C THR A 154 -4.84 -35.57 54.56
N PRO A 155 -3.76 -35.87 55.33
CA PRO A 155 -2.40 -35.67 54.89
C PRO A 155 -1.84 -36.94 54.21
N SER A 156 -1.26 -36.81 53.00
CA SER A 156 -0.02 -37.50 52.55
C SER A 156 0.19 -37.47 51.02
N VAL A 157 1.39 -37.01 50.64
CA VAL A 157 2.36 -37.61 49.70
C VAL A 157 1.90 -38.08 48.30
N ILE A 158 2.41 -37.34 47.29
CA ILE A 158 2.67 -37.66 45.85
C ILE A 158 1.45 -37.95 44.94
N PRO A 159 1.25 -37.16 43.84
CA PRO A 159 0.17 -37.39 42.88
C PRO A 159 0.57 -38.36 41.76
N PRO A 160 -0.33 -39.26 41.30
CA PRO A 160 -0.27 -39.79 39.95
C PRO A 160 -1.09 -38.92 38.99
N LEU A 161 -0.47 -38.75 37.84
CA LEU A 161 -0.88 -38.05 36.63
C LEU A 161 -2.09 -38.72 35.95
N ILE A 162 -2.88 -37.92 35.22
CA ILE A 162 -3.70 -38.29 34.03
C ILE A 162 -5.07 -38.97 34.28
N ASN A 163 -6.17 -38.20 34.21
CA ASN A 163 -7.24 -38.34 33.19
C ASN A 163 -8.52 -37.51 33.49
N SER A 164 -8.47 -36.18 33.37
CA SER A 164 -9.70 -35.36 33.31
C SER A 164 -9.60 -34.12 32.42
N HIS A 165 -8.67 -34.12 31.45
CA HIS A 165 -8.34 -32.91 30.68
C HIS A 165 -8.93 -32.79 29.27
N ILE A 166 -10.00 -33.54 28.91
CA ILE A 166 -10.41 -33.59 27.49
C ILE A 166 -11.73 -32.89 27.13
N ASN A 167 -12.71 -32.65 28.02
CA ASN A 167 -14.06 -32.26 27.53
C ASN A 167 -14.61 -30.84 27.85
N THR A 168 -13.80 -29.85 28.24
CA THR A 168 -14.32 -28.47 28.52
C THR A 168 -13.59 -27.31 27.81
N ILE A 169 -12.83 -27.58 26.74
CA ILE A 169 -11.91 -26.58 26.16
C ILE A 169 -12.50 -25.72 25.02
N ASN A 170 -13.73 -25.95 24.52
CA ASN A 170 -14.19 -25.28 23.28
C ASN A 170 -15.02 -23.99 23.38
N GLN A 171 -15.54 -23.57 24.54
CA GLN A 171 -16.26 -22.28 24.66
C GLN A 171 -15.54 -21.15 25.43
N GLN A 172 -14.41 -21.43 26.09
CA GLN A 172 -13.64 -20.39 26.82
C GLN A 172 -12.49 -19.77 26.00
N LYS A 173 -12.44 -20.01 24.69
CA LYS A 173 -11.28 -19.65 23.88
C LYS A 173 -11.25 -18.18 23.45
N LEU A 174 -12.37 -17.48 23.29
CA LEU A 174 -12.39 -16.15 22.64
C LEU A 174 -11.81 -15.02 23.52
N TRP A 175 -12.15 -14.98 24.81
CA TRP A 175 -11.72 -13.93 25.75
C TRP A 175 -10.22 -13.99 26.13
N PRO A 176 -9.64 -15.15 26.50
CA PRO A 176 -8.19 -15.26 26.67
C PRO A 176 -7.42 -15.06 25.36
N ARG A 177 -8.00 -15.39 24.19
CA ARG A 177 -7.41 -15.09 22.86
C ARG A 177 -7.37 -13.59 22.58
N LEU A 178 -8.46 -12.85 22.79
CA LEU A 178 -8.49 -11.37 22.70
C LEU A 178 -7.50 -10.73 23.68
N LEU A 179 -7.44 -11.22 24.93
CA LEU A 179 -6.47 -10.75 25.93
C LEU A 179 -5.02 -11.07 25.55
N SER A 180 -4.77 -12.16 24.81
CA SER A 180 -3.43 -12.52 24.32
C SER A 180 -2.99 -11.64 23.15
N ILE A 181 -3.94 -11.28 22.27
CA ILE A 181 -3.76 -10.33 21.17
C ILE A 181 -3.46 -8.94 21.75
N VAL A 182 -4.32 -8.43 22.65
CA VAL A 182 -4.12 -7.15 23.33
C VAL A 182 -2.82 -7.14 24.14
N ARG A 183 -2.41 -8.28 24.74
CA ARG A 183 -1.09 -8.43 25.40
C ARG A 183 0.09 -8.18 24.47
N ARG A 184 0.02 -8.62 23.22
CA ARG A 184 1.12 -8.54 22.25
C ARG A 184 1.14 -7.23 21.46
N THR A 185 -0.01 -6.55 21.31
CA THR A 185 -0.17 -5.29 20.56
C THR A 185 -0.36 -4.04 21.45
N ARG A 186 -0.19 -4.15 22.77
CA ARG A 186 -0.42 -3.07 23.75
C ARG A 186 0.14 -1.71 23.37
N VAL A 187 1.42 -1.67 23.01
CA VAL A 187 2.12 -0.40 22.74
C VAL A 187 1.49 0.27 21.52
N PHE A 188 1.12 -0.50 20.50
CA PHE A 188 0.42 0.00 19.32
C PHE A 188 -0.99 0.50 19.67
N LEU A 189 -1.75 -0.28 20.44
CA LEU A 189 -3.08 0.12 20.91
C LEU A 189 -3.02 1.44 21.70
N GLN A 190 -1.97 1.62 22.51
CA GLN A 190 -1.76 2.86 23.23
C GLN A 190 -1.52 4.05 22.30
N PHE A 191 -0.68 3.90 21.27
CA PHE A 191 -0.45 4.97 20.30
C PHE A 191 -1.73 5.41 19.61
N VAL A 192 -2.57 4.45 19.22
CA VAL A 192 -3.84 4.72 18.53
C VAL A 192 -4.81 5.46 19.45
N ILE A 193 -5.03 4.99 20.68
CA ILE A 193 -6.01 5.58 21.60
C ILE A 193 -5.58 6.99 22.04
N VAL A 194 -4.32 7.17 22.44
CA VAL A 194 -3.80 8.48 22.85
C VAL A 194 -3.78 9.45 21.67
N GLY A 195 -3.34 9.01 20.49
CA GLY A 195 -3.32 9.83 19.28
C GLY A 195 -4.72 10.26 18.86
N PHE A 196 -5.70 9.35 18.86
CA PHE A 196 -7.08 9.68 18.53
C PHE A 196 -7.66 10.74 19.47
N ALA A 197 -7.52 10.57 20.78
CA ALA A 197 -8.00 11.57 21.75
C ALA A 197 -7.29 12.94 21.61
N ALA A 198 -6.00 12.94 21.23
CA ALA A 198 -5.25 14.17 21.00
C ALA A 198 -5.66 14.90 19.70
N PHE A 199 -5.99 14.17 18.64
CA PHE A 199 -6.26 14.76 17.32
C PHE A 199 -7.71 15.18 17.11
N VAL A 200 -8.67 14.50 17.76
CA VAL A 200 -10.11 14.72 17.53
C VAL A 200 -10.50 16.18 17.72
N TYR A 201 -9.99 16.83 18.76
CA TYR A 201 -10.24 18.25 19.02
C TYR A 201 -8.95 18.94 19.48
N PRO A 202 -8.27 19.71 18.64
CA PRO A 202 -7.10 20.47 19.05
C PRO A 202 -7.49 21.64 19.97
N SER A 203 -6.99 21.61 21.20
CA SER A 203 -7.15 22.70 22.18
C SER A 203 -5.95 22.78 23.11
N ILE A 204 -5.88 23.83 23.94
CA ILE A 204 -4.86 23.92 24.99
C ILE A 204 -5.00 22.77 25.98
N ILE A 205 -6.21 22.43 26.41
CA ILE A 205 -6.42 21.35 27.38
C ILE A 205 -6.06 19.98 26.76
N ASN A 206 -6.42 19.76 25.49
CA ASN A 206 -6.04 18.53 24.78
C ASN A 206 -4.55 18.48 24.38
N SER A 207 -3.82 19.60 24.45
CA SER A 207 -2.39 19.65 24.10
C SER A 207 -1.54 18.78 25.01
N ILE A 208 -1.96 18.56 26.26
CA ILE A 208 -1.27 17.68 27.20
C ILE A 208 -1.28 16.23 26.70
N TYR A 209 -2.39 15.76 26.11
CA TYR A 209 -2.46 14.44 25.49
C TYR A 209 -1.59 14.35 24.24
N PHE A 210 -1.54 15.43 23.46
CA PHE A 210 -0.71 15.53 22.27
C PHE A 210 0.80 15.50 22.60
N ILE A 211 1.24 16.25 23.61
CA ILE A 211 2.63 16.24 24.09
C ILE A 211 2.98 14.85 24.67
N PHE A 212 2.06 14.23 25.42
CA PHE A 212 2.25 12.87 25.90
C PHE A 212 2.38 11.86 24.74
N PHE A 213 1.57 11.99 23.70
CA PHE A 213 1.68 11.18 22.49
C PHE A 213 3.04 11.34 21.79
N LEU A 214 3.49 12.59 21.60
CA LEU A 214 4.78 12.89 20.96
C LEU A 214 5.97 12.35 21.78
N THR A 215 5.96 12.56 23.09
CA THR A 215 7.02 12.06 23.99
C THR A 215 7.02 10.54 24.06
N LEU A 216 5.85 9.90 24.10
CA LEU A 216 5.72 8.44 24.00
C LEU A 216 6.32 7.92 22.69
N ALA A 217 5.99 8.54 21.56
CA ALA A 217 6.46 8.13 20.23
C ALA A 217 7.96 8.31 20.08
N PHE A 218 8.51 9.39 20.63
CA PHE A 218 9.94 9.66 20.63
C PHE A 218 10.71 8.71 21.56
N ILE A 219 10.23 8.45 22.78
CA ILE A 219 10.88 7.48 23.68
C ILE A 219 10.86 6.08 23.07
N TRP A 220 9.76 5.71 22.41
CA TRP A 220 9.64 4.45 21.70
C TRP A 220 10.59 4.35 20.50
N SER A 221 10.74 5.43 19.73
CA SER A 221 11.69 5.48 18.61
C SER A 221 13.15 5.39 19.09
N LEU A 222 13.46 5.83 20.32
CA LEU A 222 14.77 5.64 20.94
C LEU A 222 15.02 4.20 21.44
N SER A 223 14.07 3.28 21.24
CA SER A 223 14.12 1.91 21.77
C SER A 223 14.41 1.84 23.28
N VAL A 224 13.99 2.85 24.04
CA VAL A 224 14.15 2.87 25.50
C VAL A 224 12.99 2.12 26.14
N HIS A 225 13.29 1.26 27.11
CA HIS A 225 12.25 0.49 27.80
C HIS A 225 11.43 1.40 28.71
N PHE A 226 10.11 1.22 28.67
CA PHE A 226 9.18 1.96 29.53
C PHE A 226 9.36 1.57 31.01
N GLY A 227 10.05 2.43 31.77
CA GLY A 227 10.37 2.20 33.17
C GLY A 227 9.30 2.68 34.17
N ARG A 228 9.70 2.83 35.44
CA ARG A 228 8.82 3.27 36.54
C ARG A 228 8.22 4.66 36.31
N LYS A 229 9.01 5.60 35.79
CA LYS A 229 8.61 6.98 35.49
C LYS A 229 7.45 7.06 34.51
N TYR A 230 7.43 6.17 33.51
CA TYR A 230 6.36 6.09 32.53
C TYR A 230 5.02 5.66 33.14
N ALA A 231 5.05 4.64 34.00
CA ALA A 231 3.85 4.18 34.69
C ALA A 231 3.27 5.27 35.63
N LEU A 232 4.14 6.07 36.26
CA LEU A 232 3.73 7.24 37.04
C LEU A 232 3.07 8.30 36.16
N ALA A 233 3.73 8.71 35.07
CA ALA A 233 3.20 9.71 34.14
C ALA A 233 1.82 9.32 33.58
N ARG A 234 1.63 8.06 33.19
CA ARG A 234 0.32 7.54 32.74
C ARG A 234 -0.74 7.58 33.84
N THR A 235 -0.37 7.31 35.08
CA THR A 235 -1.30 7.37 36.23
C THR A 235 -1.76 8.81 36.46
N LEU A 236 -0.82 9.78 36.46
CA LEU A 236 -1.12 11.20 36.58
C LEU A 236 -2.01 11.69 35.43
N LEU A 237 -1.72 11.25 34.20
CA LEU A 237 -2.52 11.60 33.03
C LEU A 237 -3.93 11.00 33.09
N SER A 238 -4.11 9.83 33.69
CA SER A 238 -5.43 9.24 33.93
C SER A 238 -6.28 10.09 34.89
N ILE A 239 -5.67 10.63 35.96
CA ILE A 239 -6.35 11.53 36.89
C ILE A 239 -6.73 12.83 36.15
N TYR A 240 -5.81 13.37 35.37
CA TYR A 240 -6.05 14.55 34.53
C TYR A 240 -7.21 14.33 33.54
N THR A 241 -7.27 13.19 32.83
CA THR A 241 -8.41 12.88 31.94
C THR A 241 -9.75 12.84 32.69
N GLY A 242 -9.77 12.32 33.92
CA GLY A 242 -10.98 12.28 34.74
C GLY A 242 -11.43 13.69 35.16
N ILE A 243 -10.49 14.53 35.60
CA ILE A 243 -10.77 15.94 35.93
C ILE A 243 -11.25 16.70 34.70
N HIS A 244 -10.62 16.48 33.53
CA HIS A 244 -11.00 17.13 32.29
C HIS A 244 -12.44 16.76 31.87
N LEU A 245 -12.83 15.48 31.96
CA LEU A 245 -14.21 15.05 31.69
C LEU A 245 -15.22 15.67 32.66
N LEU A 246 -14.86 15.82 33.93
CA LEU A 246 -15.71 16.49 34.93
C LEU A 246 -15.87 17.98 34.62
N ILE A 247 -14.78 18.69 34.28
CA ILE A 247 -14.83 20.10 33.88
C ILE A 247 -15.68 20.26 32.62
N PHE A 248 -15.52 19.39 31.63
CA PHE A 248 -16.32 19.42 30.39
C PHE A 248 -17.82 19.22 30.67
N TYR A 249 -18.15 18.29 31.56
CA TYR A 249 -19.53 18.05 31.99
C TYR A 249 -20.10 19.24 32.79
N LEU A 250 -19.30 19.84 33.68
CA LEU A 250 -19.67 21.05 34.41
C LEU A 250 -19.93 22.24 33.47
N TYR A 251 -19.14 22.37 32.39
CA TYR A 251 -19.35 23.44 31.40
C TYR A 251 -20.68 23.31 30.62
N GLN A 252 -21.34 22.14 30.62
CA GLN A 252 -22.66 21.99 30.00
C GLN A 252 -23.79 22.62 30.82
N PHE A 253 -23.53 23.07 32.06
CA PHE A 253 -24.52 23.79 32.84
C PHE A 253 -24.60 25.27 32.43
N GLY A 254 -25.83 25.79 32.29
CA GLY A 254 -26.09 27.17 31.86
C GLY A 254 -25.34 28.24 32.68
N PHE A 255 -25.22 28.08 34.01
CA PHE A 255 -24.52 29.06 34.84
C PHE A 255 -23.03 29.25 34.49
N LEU A 256 -22.34 28.21 34.01
CA LEU A 256 -20.94 28.30 33.57
C LEU A 256 -20.81 28.87 32.16
N GLN A 257 -21.82 28.66 31.30
CA GLN A 257 -21.89 29.25 29.96
C GLN A 257 -22.17 30.76 30.01
N GLU A 258 -22.87 31.24 31.04
CA GLU A 258 -23.07 32.67 31.31
C GLU A 258 -21.77 33.35 31.78
N ALA A 259 -20.99 32.67 32.65
CA ALA A 259 -19.70 33.18 33.11
C ALA A 259 -18.61 33.16 32.01
N LEU A 260 -18.64 32.16 31.12
CA LEU A 260 -17.72 32.03 29.98
C LEU A 260 -18.51 31.78 28.70
N GLN A 261 -18.79 32.86 27.96
CA GLN A 261 -19.62 32.81 26.76
C GLN A 261 -19.10 31.77 25.72
N PRO A 262 -19.98 30.95 25.12
CA PRO A 262 -19.60 29.86 24.20
C PRO A 262 -18.87 30.27 22.91
N LEU A 263 -18.94 31.54 22.52
CA LEU A 263 -18.29 32.11 21.32
C LEU A 263 -17.03 32.93 21.67
N SER A 264 -16.61 32.93 22.93
CA SER A 264 -15.42 33.65 23.37
C SER A 264 -14.13 32.98 22.87
N LEU A 265 -13.10 33.78 22.66
CA LEU A 265 -11.75 33.30 22.31
C LEU A 265 -11.23 32.28 23.34
N TRP A 266 -11.52 32.49 24.63
CA TRP A 266 -11.13 31.59 25.71
C TRP A 266 -11.86 30.25 25.68
N SER A 267 -13.17 30.22 25.39
CA SER A 267 -13.93 28.97 25.21
C SER A 267 -13.38 28.17 24.01
N ASN A 268 -13.08 28.84 22.90
CA ASN A 268 -12.54 28.20 21.70
C ASN A 268 -11.12 27.63 21.91
N ILE A 269 -10.23 28.39 22.55
CA ILE A 269 -8.84 27.99 22.79
C ILE A 269 -8.74 26.88 23.85
N THR A 270 -9.55 26.95 24.92
CA THR A 270 -9.59 25.89 25.94
C THR A 270 -10.25 24.62 25.42
N GLY A 271 -11.15 24.75 24.42
CA GLY A 271 -11.89 23.65 23.84
C GLY A 271 -13.10 23.23 24.66
N LEU A 272 -13.59 24.13 25.50
CA LEU A 272 -14.86 23.97 26.22
C LEU A 272 -15.99 24.39 25.28
N THR A 273 -16.49 23.44 24.49
CA THR A 273 -17.62 23.66 23.60
C THR A 273 -18.95 23.38 24.31
N ALA A 274 -19.91 24.28 24.13
CA ALA A 274 -21.29 24.08 24.58
C ALA A 274 -22.01 23.19 23.56
N ILE A 275 -22.14 21.89 23.87
CA ILE A 275 -22.90 20.94 23.03
C ILE A 275 -24.40 21.10 23.29
N VAL A 276 -24.74 21.36 24.55
CA VAL A 276 -26.11 21.55 25.01
C VAL A 276 -26.28 22.98 25.46
N ILE A 277 -27.22 23.68 24.83
CA ILE A 277 -27.58 25.05 25.19
C ILE A 277 -28.93 25.00 25.91
N SER A 278 -28.96 25.46 27.16
CA SER A 278 -30.18 25.57 27.96
C SER A 278 -30.59 27.04 28.10
N ASN A 279 -31.45 27.52 27.21
CA ASN A 279 -32.05 28.84 27.40
C ASN A 279 -33.15 28.80 28.47
N CYS A 280 -33.37 29.94 29.10
CA CYS A 280 -34.45 30.12 30.07
C CYS A 280 -35.84 30.22 29.38
N THR A 281 -35.87 30.70 28.14
CA THR A 281 -37.08 30.84 27.31
C THR A 281 -37.55 29.52 26.69
N ASP A 282 -36.61 28.65 26.31
CA ASP A 282 -36.91 27.34 25.72
C ASP A 282 -37.00 26.26 26.80
N ARG A 283 -38.10 25.51 26.77
CA ARG A 283 -38.37 24.43 27.72
C ARG A 283 -37.41 23.25 27.57
N ASP A 284 -36.89 23.03 26.36
CA ASP A 284 -36.00 21.91 26.05
C ASP A 284 -34.56 22.36 25.80
N PRO A 285 -33.55 21.71 26.43
CA PRO A 285 -32.17 21.86 25.98
C PRO A 285 -32.04 21.30 24.56
N TYR A 286 -31.65 22.15 23.61
CA TYR A 286 -31.42 21.73 22.23
C TYR A 286 -29.92 21.52 21.98
N LEU A 287 -29.63 20.55 21.09
CA LEU A 287 -28.28 20.35 20.58
C LEU A 287 -28.00 21.40 19.50
N GLU A 288 -26.84 22.06 19.59
CA GLU A 288 -26.43 23.07 18.62
C GLU A 288 -26.12 22.42 17.27
N LYS A 289 -27.04 22.54 16.31
CA LYS A 289 -26.94 21.87 14.98
C LYS A 289 -25.79 22.35 14.10
N LYS A 290 -25.11 23.45 14.47
CA LYS A 290 -24.02 24.07 13.68
C LYS A 290 -22.62 23.56 14.02
N LEU A 291 -22.47 22.64 14.97
CA LEU A 291 -21.15 22.13 15.38
C LEU A 291 -20.63 21.01 14.46
N PRO A 292 -19.33 20.97 14.12
CA PRO A 292 -18.72 19.85 13.42
C PRO A 292 -18.75 18.56 14.25
N TRP A 293 -18.76 17.41 13.57
CA TRP A 293 -18.84 16.08 14.21
C TRP A 293 -17.73 15.81 15.24
N THR A 294 -16.56 16.43 15.08
CA THR A 294 -15.41 16.29 15.98
C THR A 294 -15.72 16.72 17.41
N ASP A 295 -16.59 17.72 17.57
CA ASP A 295 -16.94 18.29 18.88
C ASP A 295 -17.79 17.29 19.68
N TYR A 296 -18.68 16.57 19.00
CA TYR A 296 -19.51 15.52 19.59
C TYR A 296 -18.71 14.27 19.99
N VAL A 297 -17.68 13.93 19.21
CA VAL A 297 -16.87 12.72 19.43
C VAL A 297 -15.80 12.91 20.51
N ASN A 298 -15.31 14.13 20.73
CA ASN A 298 -14.27 14.45 21.71
C ASN A 298 -14.51 13.86 23.13
N PRO A 299 -15.67 14.08 23.80
CA PRO A 299 -15.91 13.52 25.13
C PRO A 299 -15.93 11.98 25.14
N CYS A 300 -16.42 11.35 24.07
CA CYS A 300 -16.38 9.90 23.93
C CYS A 300 -14.95 9.37 23.80
N ALA A 301 -14.10 10.06 23.02
CA ALA A 301 -12.69 9.72 22.86
C ALA A 301 -11.92 9.82 24.19
N LEU A 302 -12.15 10.89 24.96
CA LEU A 302 -11.55 11.08 26.28
C LEU A 302 -12.00 10.04 27.30
N LEU A 303 -13.27 9.61 27.25
CA LEU A 303 -13.77 8.54 28.11
C LEU A 303 -13.09 7.21 27.80
N ILE A 304 -12.97 6.84 26.53
CA ILE A 304 -12.26 5.61 26.11
C ILE A 304 -10.79 5.67 26.57
N LEU A 305 -10.13 6.83 26.42
CA LEU A 305 -8.77 7.06 26.90
C LEU A 305 -8.65 6.86 28.42
N TYR A 306 -9.60 7.41 29.20
CA TYR A 306 -9.65 7.26 30.66
C TYR A 306 -9.71 5.79 31.07
N PHE A 307 -10.68 5.04 30.53
CA PHE A 307 -10.85 3.62 30.84
C PHE A 307 -9.62 2.80 30.43
N TYR A 308 -9.01 3.12 29.29
CA TYR A 308 -7.77 2.48 28.84
C TYR A 308 -6.62 2.70 29.82
N PHE A 309 -6.36 3.95 30.23
CA PHE A 309 -5.30 4.26 31.19
C PHE A 309 -5.54 3.64 32.56
N ALA A 310 -6.77 3.65 33.05
CA ALA A 310 -7.12 3.03 34.32
C ALA A 310 -6.89 1.51 34.27
N PHE A 311 -7.34 0.84 33.21
CA PHE A 311 -7.14 -0.61 33.03
C PHE A 311 -5.66 -0.98 32.96
N GLU A 312 -4.88 -0.27 32.15
CA GLU A 312 -3.43 -0.53 32.02
C GLU A 312 -2.65 -0.22 33.31
N THR A 313 -3.07 0.79 34.07
CA THR A 313 -2.48 1.13 35.37
C THR A 313 -2.75 0.04 36.40
N HIS A 314 -4.00 -0.40 36.53
CA HIS A 314 -4.39 -1.51 37.40
C HIS A 314 -3.59 -2.77 37.07
N ARG A 315 -3.47 -3.08 35.78
CA ARG A 315 -2.71 -4.23 35.29
C ARG A 315 -1.22 -4.16 35.65
N THR A 316 -0.55 -3.02 35.42
CA THR A 316 0.87 -2.87 35.76
C THR A 316 1.13 -3.02 37.26
N ARG A 317 0.20 -2.57 38.11
CA ARG A 317 0.27 -2.81 39.56
C ARG A 317 0.15 -4.30 39.89
N PHE A 318 -0.83 -5.00 39.29
CA PHE A 318 -1.03 -6.43 39.50
C PHE A 318 0.19 -7.27 39.08
N GLN A 319 0.80 -6.95 37.93
CA GLN A 319 2.02 -7.64 37.48
C GLN A 319 3.22 -7.42 38.41
N ARG A 320 3.36 -6.23 39.01
CA ARG A 320 4.42 -5.97 40.00
C ARG A 320 4.21 -6.73 41.31
N VAL A 321 2.97 -6.78 41.81
CA VAL A 321 2.67 -7.56 43.02
C VAL A 321 2.98 -9.03 42.77
N ARG A 322 2.63 -9.56 41.58
CA ARG A 322 2.97 -10.93 41.19
C ARG A 322 4.47 -11.14 41.04
N SER A 323 5.21 -10.22 40.40
CA SER A 323 6.66 -10.35 40.22
C SER A 323 7.40 -10.29 41.55
N ASN A 324 7.02 -9.36 42.43
CA ASN A 324 7.61 -9.24 43.76
C ASN A 324 7.32 -10.48 44.60
N ALA A 325 6.11 -11.05 44.52
CA ALA A 325 5.75 -12.29 45.20
C ALA A 325 6.57 -13.50 44.69
N THR A 326 6.83 -13.60 43.38
CA THR A 326 7.71 -14.65 42.83
C THR A 326 9.18 -14.42 43.17
N THR A 327 9.65 -13.18 43.32
CA THR A 327 11.03 -12.88 43.73
C THR A 327 11.26 -13.13 45.22
N THR A 328 10.28 -12.85 46.08
CA THR A 328 10.33 -13.25 47.50
C THR A 328 10.29 -14.77 47.65
N GLN A 329 9.50 -15.48 46.84
CA GLN A 329 9.49 -16.94 46.83
C GLN A 329 10.82 -17.54 46.33
N SER A 330 11.48 -16.94 45.33
CA SER A 330 12.80 -17.42 44.89
C SER A 330 13.91 -17.12 45.90
N LEU A 331 13.84 -16.01 46.63
CA LEU A 331 14.78 -15.69 47.71
C LEU A 331 14.57 -16.58 48.94
N GLU A 332 13.32 -16.93 49.29
CA GLU A 332 13.02 -17.95 50.30
C GLU A 332 13.52 -19.34 49.87
N GLN A 333 13.41 -19.67 48.59
CA GLN A 333 13.82 -20.97 48.06
C GLN A 333 15.35 -21.09 47.90
N GLU A 334 16.07 -19.99 47.64
CA GLU A 334 17.55 -19.94 47.74
C GLU A 334 18.03 -20.07 49.20
N SER A 335 17.32 -19.48 50.17
CA SER A 335 17.66 -19.63 51.59
C SER A 335 17.41 -21.03 52.17
N LEU A 336 16.52 -21.82 51.54
CA LEU A 336 16.24 -23.21 51.96
C LEU A 336 17.16 -24.25 51.30
N VAL A 337 17.86 -23.91 50.22
CA VAL A 337 18.81 -24.82 49.54
C VAL A 337 20.23 -24.73 50.10
N GLN A 338 20.54 -23.69 50.87
CA GLN A 338 21.88 -23.45 51.44
C GLN A 338 22.18 -24.24 52.74
N SER A 339 21.29 -25.16 53.13
CA SER A 339 21.40 -25.97 54.37
C SER A 339 21.88 -27.42 54.13
N SER A 340 22.29 -27.79 52.91
CA SER A 340 22.71 -29.16 52.59
C SER A 340 23.94 -29.16 51.71
N ASP A 341 25.04 -29.67 52.27
CA ASP A 341 26.36 -29.94 51.70
C ASP A 341 27.31 -28.75 51.42
N GLY A 342 28.41 -28.75 52.18
CA GLY A 342 29.62 -28.03 51.85
C GLY A 342 30.54 -28.86 50.94
N ARG A 343 30.95 -28.27 49.81
CA ARG A 343 32.34 -28.26 49.32
C ARG A 343 32.46 -27.37 48.06
N ASP A 344 33.62 -26.75 47.98
CA ASP A 344 34.03 -25.68 47.06
C ASP A 344 33.91 -26.01 45.55
N ILE A 345 33.28 -25.11 44.78
CA ILE A 345 33.70 -24.79 43.41
C ILE A 345 33.49 -23.29 43.18
N LEU A 346 34.57 -22.62 42.76
CA LEU A 346 34.66 -21.22 42.38
C LEU A 346 33.56 -20.75 41.42
N GLU A 347 32.95 -19.62 41.80
CA GLU A 347 32.86 -18.38 41.03
C GLU A 347 32.88 -18.51 39.48
N GLN A 348 31.69 -18.59 38.86
CA GLN A 348 31.39 -17.95 37.56
C GLN A 348 29.88 -18.03 37.24
N SER A 349 29.07 -17.23 37.93
CA SER A 349 27.73 -16.88 37.45
C SER A 349 27.84 -15.76 36.41
N PRO A 350 27.34 -15.92 35.17
CA PRO A 350 27.36 -14.85 34.17
C PRO A 350 26.42 -13.72 34.61
N PRO A 351 26.70 -12.45 34.24
CA PRO A 351 25.86 -11.33 34.63
C PRO A 351 24.44 -11.48 34.06
N LEU A 352 23.45 -11.13 34.91
CA LEU A 352 22.00 -11.11 34.67
C LEU A 352 21.53 -10.12 33.58
N SER A 353 22.37 -9.77 32.60
CA SER A 353 22.06 -8.83 31.52
C SER A 353 21.58 -9.46 30.21
N HIS A 354 21.60 -10.79 30.08
CA HIS A 354 21.12 -11.50 28.88
C HIS A 354 19.86 -12.35 29.13
N ARG A 355 18.78 -11.73 29.64
CA ARG A 355 17.42 -12.25 29.37
C ARG A 355 16.84 -11.50 28.18
N ARG A 356 17.47 -11.69 27.01
CA ARG A 356 16.83 -11.46 25.71
C ARG A 356 15.55 -12.30 25.77
N TRP A 357 14.39 -11.68 25.58
CA TRP A 357 13.13 -12.39 25.47
C TRP A 357 13.28 -13.42 24.35
N SER A 358 13.54 -14.67 24.71
CA SER A 358 13.36 -15.81 23.84
C SER A 358 11.90 -15.71 23.42
N LEU A 359 11.70 -15.30 22.17
CA LEU A 359 10.42 -15.44 21.51
C LEU A 359 10.11 -16.92 21.53
N GLU A 360 9.32 -17.37 22.50
CA GLU A 360 8.55 -18.60 22.38
C GLU A 360 7.87 -18.55 21.02
N GLN A 361 8.41 -19.34 20.09
CA GLN A 361 7.74 -19.65 18.84
C GLN A 361 6.43 -20.35 19.24
N PRO A 362 5.27 -19.87 18.75
CA PRO A 362 4.01 -20.45 19.17
C PRO A 362 3.92 -21.88 18.65
N GLY A 363 3.95 -22.85 19.57
CA GLY A 363 3.56 -24.24 19.34
C GLY A 363 2.05 -24.43 19.16
N ASP A 364 1.30 -23.39 18.75
CA ASP A 364 -0.16 -23.45 18.60
C ASP A 364 -0.59 -23.32 17.14
N GLN A 365 -1.06 -24.44 16.58
CA GLN A 365 -1.60 -24.60 15.22
C GLN A 365 -2.98 -23.91 15.02
N THR A 366 -3.09 -22.60 15.24
CA THR A 366 -4.35 -21.87 14.94
C THR A 366 -4.14 -20.78 13.88
N TRP A 367 -5.12 -20.59 12.98
CA TRP A 367 -5.08 -19.59 11.89
C TRP A 367 -4.79 -18.17 12.40
N GLN A 368 -5.27 -17.81 13.59
CA GLN A 368 -5.00 -16.50 14.21
C GLN A 368 -3.54 -16.34 14.66
N GLY A 369 -2.93 -17.38 15.23
CA GLY A 369 -1.50 -17.38 15.57
C GLY A 369 -0.62 -17.23 14.34
N ARG A 370 -1.03 -17.84 13.21
CA ARG A 370 -0.39 -17.66 11.90
C ARG A 370 -0.53 -16.23 11.38
N ILE A 371 -1.72 -15.62 11.46
CA ILE A 371 -1.93 -14.22 11.06
C ILE A 371 -1.06 -13.27 11.89
N ILE A 372 -1.01 -13.46 13.21
CA ILE A 372 -0.19 -12.63 14.09
C ILE A 372 1.30 -12.81 13.78
N PHE A 373 1.77 -14.04 13.58
CA PHE A 373 3.14 -14.32 13.15
C PHE A 373 3.46 -13.68 11.80
N VAL A 374 2.52 -13.71 10.85
CA VAL A 374 2.65 -13.03 9.54
C VAL A 374 2.71 -11.53 9.73
N ILE A 375 1.84 -10.91 10.54
CA ILE A 375 1.87 -9.47 10.84
C ILE A 375 3.20 -9.08 11.50
N PHE A 376 3.69 -9.83 12.49
CA PHE A 376 5.00 -9.56 13.10
C PHE A 376 6.16 -9.77 12.13
N SER A 377 6.06 -10.74 11.23
CA SER A 377 7.05 -10.93 10.18
C SER A 377 7.05 -9.75 9.20
N ILE A 378 5.87 -9.26 8.81
CA ILE A 378 5.71 -8.06 7.98
C ILE A 378 6.24 -6.84 8.71
N LEU A 379 5.91 -6.64 9.99
CA LEU A 379 6.42 -5.52 10.79
C LEU A 379 7.94 -5.55 10.93
N ARG A 380 8.55 -6.73 11.06
CA ARG A 380 10.02 -6.87 11.04
C ARG A 380 10.62 -6.54 9.67
N VAL A 381 9.96 -6.93 8.59
CA VAL A 381 10.37 -6.55 7.22
C VAL A 381 10.21 -5.04 7.03
N LEU A 382 9.12 -4.46 7.51
CA LEU A 382 8.85 -3.03 7.52
C LEU A 382 9.92 -2.26 8.31
N GLU A 383 10.31 -2.76 9.48
CA GLU A 383 11.39 -2.20 10.31
C GLU A 383 12.74 -2.32 9.59
N ARG A 384 13.00 -3.42 8.87
CA ARG A 384 14.26 -3.59 8.11
C ARG A 384 14.36 -2.66 6.90
N HIS A 385 13.24 -2.38 6.25
CA HIS A 385 13.14 -1.50 5.09
C HIS A 385 12.54 -0.12 5.42
N SER A 386 12.57 0.30 6.69
CA SER A 386 11.84 1.50 7.10
C SER A 386 12.39 2.78 6.46
N TYR A 387 13.70 2.83 6.16
CA TYR A 387 14.30 3.97 5.46
C TYR A 387 13.64 4.27 4.10
N LEU A 388 13.25 3.22 3.35
CA LEU A 388 12.52 3.40 2.08
C LEU A 388 11.16 4.04 2.31
N LEU A 389 10.45 3.57 3.33
CA LEU A 389 9.14 4.12 3.69
C LEU A 389 9.26 5.55 4.24
N SER A 390 10.32 5.89 4.98
CA SER A 390 10.57 7.27 5.40
C SER A 390 10.86 8.19 4.23
N LEU A 391 11.64 7.74 3.24
CA LEU A 391 11.91 8.52 2.03
C LEU A 391 10.65 8.80 1.22
N ILE A 392 9.79 7.78 1.07
CA ILE A 392 8.48 7.93 0.43
C ILE A 392 7.56 8.84 1.26
N ALA A 393 7.56 8.70 2.59
CA ALA A 393 6.75 9.53 3.48
C ALA A 393 7.17 11.01 3.47
N MET A 394 8.46 11.33 3.43
CA MET A 394 8.95 12.71 3.27
C MET A 394 8.45 13.33 1.96
N LEU A 395 8.55 12.59 0.86
CA LEU A 395 8.06 13.02 -0.44
C LEU A 395 6.53 13.19 -0.44
N ALA A 396 5.77 12.22 0.09
CA ALA A 396 4.31 12.26 0.15
C ALA A 396 3.79 13.39 1.05
N TRP A 397 4.45 13.66 2.18
CA TRP A 397 4.12 14.80 3.03
C TRP A 397 4.26 16.12 2.25
N SER A 398 5.36 16.29 1.51
CA SER A 398 5.56 17.52 0.72
C SER A 398 4.53 17.74 -0.38
N ILE A 399 4.04 16.67 -1.01
CA ILE A 399 3.04 16.76 -2.08
C ILE A 399 1.65 17.01 -1.52
N THR A 400 1.29 16.32 -0.44
CA THR A 400 -0.06 16.44 0.16
C THR A 400 -0.29 17.79 0.85
N PHE A 401 0.76 18.36 1.44
CA PHE A 401 0.71 19.67 2.08
C PHE A 401 1.73 20.59 1.42
N HIS A 402 1.38 21.15 0.26
CA HIS A 402 2.25 22.08 -0.46
C HIS A 402 2.53 23.32 0.39
N SER A 403 3.79 23.50 0.80
CA SER A 403 4.25 24.70 1.50
C SER A 403 5.76 24.88 1.43
N LEU A 404 6.24 26.05 1.84
CA LEU A 404 7.69 26.31 1.94
C LEU A 404 8.34 25.42 3.01
N LEU A 405 7.65 25.16 4.13
CA LEU A 405 8.16 24.29 5.18
C LEU A 405 8.29 22.84 4.71
N THR A 406 7.36 22.35 3.89
CA THR A 406 7.44 20.97 3.39
C THR A 406 8.36 20.82 2.17
N LEU A 407 8.76 21.91 1.52
CA LEU A 407 9.82 21.91 0.49
C LEU A 407 11.13 21.33 1.03
N VAL A 408 11.43 21.57 2.31
CA VAL A 408 12.64 21.01 2.96
C VAL A 408 12.60 19.48 2.96
N TYR A 409 11.43 18.86 3.14
CA TYR A 409 11.29 17.41 3.04
C TYR A 409 11.45 16.89 1.62
N LEU A 410 10.95 17.62 0.62
CA LEU A 410 11.16 17.25 -0.77
C LEU A 410 12.65 17.26 -1.12
N LEU A 411 13.36 18.32 -0.74
CA LEU A 411 14.81 18.45 -0.97
C LEU A 411 15.60 17.38 -0.19
N TRP A 412 15.28 17.14 1.08
CA TRP A 412 15.94 16.06 1.85
C TRP A 412 15.69 14.69 1.23
N ALA A 413 14.47 14.38 0.82
CA ALA A 413 14.16 13.11 0.15
C ALA A 413 14.99 12.98 -1.13
N CYS A 414 14.99 13.99 -2.00
CA CYS A 414 15.77 13.99 -3.24
C CYS A 414 17.28 13.81 -2.98
N LEU A 415 17.88 14.58 -2.06
CA LEU A 415 19.30 14.48 -1.73
C LEU A 415 19.69 13.11 -1.16
N LEU A 416 18.87 12.57 -0.25
CA LEU A 416 19.12 11.25 0.34
C LEU A 416 19.01 10.13 -0.71
N TRP A 417 18.11 10.27 -1.68
CA TRP A 417 17.95 9.30 -2.76
C TRP A 417 19.11 9.29 -3.75
N VAL A 418 19.74 10.43 -4.05
CA VAL A 418 20.93 10.51 -4.92
C VAL A 418 22.19 10.00 -4.21
N SER A 419 22.23 10.12 -2.88
CA SER A 419 23.44 9.79 -2.12
C SER A 419 23.87 8.31 -2.31
N PRO A 420 25.17 8.05 -2.53
CA PRO A 420 25.70 6.69 -2.52
C PRO A 420 25.49 6.09 -1.13
N ASN A 421 24.99 4.86 -1.06
CA ASN A 421 24.55 4.21 0.19
C ASN A 421 23.42 4.97 0.91
N SER A 422 22.37 5.35 0.17
CA SER A 422 21.16 6.05 0.66
C SER A 422 20.59 5.50 1.97
N ARG A 423 20.63 4.17 2.19
CA ARG A 423 20.23 3.54 3.46
C ARG A 423 21.01 4.08 4.65
N GLN A 424 22.34 4.13 4.57
CA GLN A 424 23.18 4.56 5.69
C GLN A 424 23.01 6.05 5.97
N TRP A 425 22.94 6.88 4.93
CA TRP A 425 22.68 8.32 5.07
C TRP A 425 21.30 8.61 5.64
N CYS A 426 20.26 7.92 5.18
CA CYS A 426 18.91 8.07 5.73
C CYS A 426 18.86 7.69 7.22
N LEU A 427 19.49 6.59 7.62
CA LEU A 427 19.58 6.20 9.03
C LEU A 427 20.36 7.23 9.87
N ARG A 428 21.46 7.78 9.37
CA ARG A 428 22.22 8.84 10.05
C ARG A 428 21.44 10.15 10.18
N MET A 429 20.65 10.51 9.16
CA MET A 429 19.84 11.73 9.14
C MET A 429 18.50 11.59 9.90
N SER A 430 18.13 10.37 10.30
CA SER A 430 16.88 10.06 11.01
C SER A 430 16.53 10.93 12.22
N PRO A 431 17.46 11.28 13.15
CA PRO A 431 17.10 12.17 14.25
C PRO A 431 16.68 13.56 13.77
N PHE A 432 17.36 14.13 12.76
CA PHE A 432 17.12 15.50 12.30
C PHE A 432 15.75 15.65 11.66
N PHE A 433 15.40 14.77 10.70
CA PHE A 433 14.10 14.87 10.03
C PHE A 433 12.93 14.48 10.96
N THR A 434 13.18 13.64 11.97
CA THR A 434 12.19 13.31 13.01
C THR A 434 11.92 14.48 13.94
N ILE A 435 12.95 15.21 14.37
CA ILE A 435 12.80 16.42 15.20
C ILE A 435 12.07 17.51 14.40
N TYR A 436 12.49 17.73 13.15
CA TYR A 436 11.85 18.68 12.24
C TYR A 436 10.35 18.36 12.06
N GLY A 437 10.01 17.08 11.88
CA GLY A 437 8.62 16.64 11.73
C GLY A 437 7.80 16.79 13.00
N GLY A 438 8.43 16.58 14.17
CA GLY A 438 7.82 16.89 15.46
C GLY A 438 7.47 18.38 15.58
N ILE A 439 8.37 19.28 15.18
CA ILE A 439 8.13 20.73 15.18
C ILE A 439 6.98 21.08 14.22
N LEU A 440 6.95 20.51 13.01
CA LEU A 440 5.86 20.74 12.07
C LEU A 440 4.50 20.19 12.55
N LEU A 441 4.51 19.06 13.28
CA LEU A 441 3.30 18.51 13.89
C LEU A 441 2.78 19.43 15.00
N ILE A 442 3.67 19.97 15.83
CA ILE A 442 3.33 20.96 16.88
C ILE A 442 2.77 22.23 16.23
N LEU A 443 3.42 22.76 15.20
CA LEU A 443 2.95 23.94 14.49
C LEU A 443 1.55 23.70 13.88
N GLN A 444 1.31 22.55 13.25
CA GLN A 444 -0.01 22.19 12.74
C GLN A 444 -1.05 22.09 13.85
N TYR A 445 -0.68 21.56 15.01
CA TYR A 445 -1.60 21.44 16.15
C TYR A 445 -2.01 22.82 16.69
N LEU A 446 -1.07 23.75 16.79
CA LEU A 446 -1.32 25.13 17.21
C LEU A 446 -2.22 25.88 16.21
N VAL A 447 -1.97 25.72 14.91
CA VAL A 447 -2.80 26.28 13.84
C VAL A 447 -4.20 25.66 13.81
N GLY A 448 -4.35 24.43 14.34
CA GLY A 448 -5.64 23.74 14.42
C GLY A 448 -6.62 24.30 15.46
N PHE A 449 -6.19 25.24 16.31
CA PHE A 449 -7.11 25.90 17.25
C PHE A 449 -8.20 26.66 16.49
N LYS A 450 -9.44 26.61 17.00
CA LYS A 450 -10.59 27.33 16.42
C LYS A 450 -10.50 28.84 16.65
N ILE A 451 -9.50 29.48 16.04
CA ILE A 451 -9.33 30.93 16.09
C ILE A 451 -9.72 31.47 14.72
N SER A 452 -10.69 32.40 14.68
CA SER A 452 -11.05 33.05 13.43
C SER A 452 -9.93 33.97 12.98
N PHE A 453 -9.61 33.97 11.68
CA PHE A 453 -8.58 34.84 11.11
C PHE A 453 -8.80 36.33 11.46
N ASN A 454 -10.07 36.76 11.56
CA ASN A 454 -10.43 38.14 11.90
C ASN A 454 -10.08 38.53 13.36
N GLN A 455 -9.83 37.55 14.23
CA GLN A 455 -9.49 37.80 15.64
C GLN A 455 -7.97 37.95 15.86
N LEU A 456 -7.14 37.46 14.94
CA LEU A 456 -5.69 37.67 14.94
C LEU A 456 -5.37 38.73 13.90
N ASN A 457 -5.10 39.96 14.33
CA ASN A 457 -4.64 41.07 13.48
C ASN A 457 -3.24 40.77 12.89
N PHE A 458 -3.12 39.82 11.97
CA PHE A 458 -1.88 39.54 11.27
C PHE A 458 -1.62 40.61 10.21
N ALA A 459 -0.37 41.11 10.16
CA ALA A 459 0.07 42.08 9.15
C ALA A 459 0.24 41.50 7.73
N TYR A 460 -0.13 40.23 7.51
CA TYR A 460 0.12 39.48 6.28
C TYR A 460 -1.17 38.89 5.71
N ASP A 461 -1.26 38.85 4.37
CA ASP A 461 -2.43 38.33 3.65
C ASP A 461 -2.57 36.79 3.82
N ARG A 462 -3.82 36.30 3.84
CA ARG A 462 -4.19 34.89 4.08
C ARG A 462 -3.44 33.93 3.14
N ARG A 463 -3.32 34.30 1.85
CA ARG A 463 -2.65 33.50 0.82
C ARG A 463 -1.15 33.33 1.07
N THR A 464 -0.48 34.35 1.61
CA THR A 464 0.95 34.26 1.93
C THR A 464 1.23 33.35 3.12
N MET A 465 0.34 33.35 4.12
CA MET A 465 0.43 32.44 5.27
C MET A 465 0.15 30.98 4.86
N GLU A 466 -0.81 30.76 3.96
CA GLU A 466 -1.07 29.45 3.39
C GLU A 466 0.15 28.89 2.63
N GLN A 467 0.85 29.71 1.83
CA GLN A 467 2.07 29.32 1.10
C GLN A 467 3.25 28.99 2.03
N ILE A 468 3.38 29.69 3.16
CA ILE A 468 4.39 29.38 4.19
C ILE A 468 4.08 28.02 4.84
N GLY A 469 2.80 27.63 4.90
CA GLY A 469 2.34 26.34 5.42
C GLY A 469 1.41 26.46 6.64
N ILE A 470 0.93 27.66 6.93
CA ILE A 470 -0.05 27.94 7.98
C ILE A 470 -1.41 28.10 7.30
N ARG A 471 -2.15 26.99 7.18
CA ARG A 471 -3.49 26.97 6.61
C ARG A 471 -4.52 27.01 7.74
N ILE A 472 -5.23 28.14 7.86
CA ILE A 472 -6.33 28.34 8.80
C ILE A 472 -7.62 28.15 8.01
N ASP A 473 -8.22 26.97 8.12
CA ASP A 473 -9.53 26.66 7.50
C ASP A 473 -10.63 26.84 8.55
N ASP A 474 -11.60 27.72 8.28
CA ASP A 474 -12.65 28.06 9.26
C ASP A 474 -13.70 26.95 9.47
N PHE A 475 -13.77 25.96 8.54
CA PHE A 475 -14.85 24.95 8.51
C PHE A 475 -14.38 23.49 8.39
N GLN A 476 -13.12 23.22 8.02
CA GLN A 476 -12.61 21.85 7.91
C GLN A 476 -12.00 21.41 9.26
N PRO A 477 -12.34 20.21 9.76
CA PRO A 477 -11.78 19.74 11.02
C PRO A 477 -10.26 19.50 10.87
N ALA A 478 -9.46 20.18 11.70
CA ALA A 478 -8.01 20.01 11.79
C ALA A 478 -7.54 18.57 12.07
N PHE A 479 -8.48 17.67 12.41
CA PHE A 479 -8.28 16.24 12.60
C PHE A 479 -7.62 15.55 11.39
N ILE A 480 -8.14 15.77 10.17
CA ILE A 480 -7.65 15.07 8.96
C ILE A 480 -6.17 15.38 8.68
N PRO A 481 -5.72 16.65 8.60
CA PRO A 481 -4.32 16.95 8.35
C PRO A 481 -3.40 16.48 9.48
N LEU A 482 -3.83 16.54 10.75
CA LEU A 482 -3.06 16.04 11.89
C LEU A 482 -2.87 14.52 11.84
N LEU A 483 -3.94 13.77 11.54
CA LEU A 483 -3.90 12.33 11.44
C LEU A 483 -2.97 11.88 10.30
N LEU A 484 -3.07 12.52 9.14
CA LEU A 484 -2.23 12.18 7.98
C LEU A 484 -0.75 12.52 8.23
N LYS A 485 -0.44 13.69 8.83
CA LYS A 485 0.94 14.06 9.21
C LYS A 485 1.51 13.12 10.28
N SER A 486 0.69 12.71 11.27
CA SER A 486 1.10 11.72 12.26
C SER A 486 1.36 10.34 11.64
N PHE A 487 0.60 9.96 10.60
CA PHE A 487 0.85 8.73 9.86
C PHE A 487 2.21 8.75 9.16
N TYR A 488 2.59 9.87 8.53
CA TYR A 488 3.93 10.03 7.96
C TYR A 488 5.03 10.00 9.03
N MET A 489 4.82 10.65 10.18
CA MET A 489 5.75 10.63 11.33
C MET A 489 6.02 9.22 11.85
N MET A 490 5.05 8.30 11.76
CA MET A 490 5.22 6.90 12.16
C MET A 490 6.43 6.25 11.47
N PHE A 491 6.63 6.52 10.18
CA PHE A 491 7.77 5.97 9.44
C PHE A 491 9.08 6.61 9.88
N PHE A 492 9.09 7.88 10.27
CA PHE A 492 10.29 8.54 10.78
C PHE A 492 10.73 7.96 12.13
N TRP A 493 9.76 7.72 13.02
CA TRP A 493 10.01 7.04 14.29
C TRP A 493 10.50 5.60 14.09
N LEU A 494 9.94 4.85 13.13
CA LEU A 494 10.41 3.51 12.78
C LEU A 494 11.88 3.52 12.31
N THR A 495 12.26 4.46 11.46
CA THR A 495 13.64 4.57 10.95
C THR A 495 14.64 5.03 11.99
N LEU A 496 14.26 5.96 12.87
CA LEU A 496 15.09 6.32 14.02
C LEU A 496 15.30 5.10 14.95
N ARG A 497 14.24 4.30 15.14
CA ARG A 497 14.30 3.06 15.91
C ARG A 497 15.21 2.02 15.28
N GLN A 498 15.10 1.84 13.96
CA GLN A 498 15.98 0.97 13.19
C GLN A 498 17.45 1.39 13.38
N TYR A 499 17.76 2.67 13.24
CA TYR A 499 19.12 3.20 13.40
C TYR A 499 19.70 2.91 14.79
N ILE A 500 18.93 3.12 15.84
CA ILE A 500 19.39 2.89 17.22
C ILE A 500 19.53 1.40 17.51
N ASN A 501 18.60 0.57 17.03
CA ASN A 501 18.68 -0.87 17.16
C ASN A 501 19.92 -1.43 16.46
N GLU A 502 20.23 -0.98 15.25
CA GLU A 502 21.42 -1.41 14.50
C GLU A 502 22.71 -0.99 15.20
N LYS A 503 22.79 0.23 15.74
CA LYS A 503 23.94 0.65 16.56
C LYS A 503 24.13 -0.21 17.81
N ARG A 504 23.05 -0.59 18.48
CA ARG A 504 23.12 -1.48 19.65
C ARG A 504 23.50 -2.91 19.27
N LEU A 505 22.98 -3.42 18.16
CA LEU A 505 23.28 -4.76 17.67
C LEU A 505 24.75 -4.88 17.25
N VAL A 506 25.33 -3.90 16.55
CA VAL A 506 26.78 -3.90 16.23
C VAL A 506 27.62 -3.98 17.51
N ASN A 507 27.27 -3.22 18.56
CA ASN A 507 27.96 -3.31 19.85
C ASN A 507 27.74 -4.66 20.57
N THR A 508 26.67 -5.39 20.26
CA THR A 508 26.36 -6.70 20.85
C THR A 508 26.96 -7.85 20.04
N GLU A 509 26.99 -7.75 18.70
CA GLU A 509 27.57 -8.73 17.78
C GLU A 509 29.10 -8.75 17.85
N VAL A 510 29.77 -7.63 18.17
CA VAL A 510 31.20 -7.64 18.57
C VAL A 510 31.43 -8.55 19.80
N ASN A 511 30.42 -8.75 20.65
CA ASN A 511 30.46 -9.65 21.82
C ASN A 511 29.89 -11.06 21.54
N GLU A 512 28.95 -11.21 20.58
CA GLU A 512 28.29 -12.48 20.25
C GLU A 512 28.91 -13.23 19.04
N ALA A 513 29.79 -12.59 18.24
CA ALA A 513 30.55 -13.27 17.19
C ALA A 513 31.50 -14.37 17.71
N ARG A 514 31.66 -14.49 19.04
CA ARG A 514 32.35 -15.59 19.71
C ARG A 514 31.47 -16.82 19.98
N ARG A 515 30.15 -16.76 19.77
CA ARG A 515 29.22 -17.87 20.06
C ARG A 515 28.11 -17.98 19.01
N ASN A 516 28.41 -18.75 17.96
CA ASN A 516 27.48 -19.53 17.14
C ASN A 516 26.41 -18.78 16.33
N SER A 517 26.48 -18.89 14.99
CA SER A 517 25.31 -18.69 14.15
C SER A 517 25.23 -19.70 13.00
N THR A 518 24.33 -20.67 13.13
CA THR A 518 23.64 -21.28 11.98
C THR A 518 22.20 -20.74 11.99
N PRO A 519 21.82 -19.89 11.03
CA PRO A 519 20.49 -19.28 11.02
C PRO A 519 19.45 -20.27 10.48
N ASN A 520 18.54 -20.70 11.35
CA ASN A 520 17.44 -21.59 10.97
C ASN A 520 16.44 -20.88 10.03
N ASP A 521 16.10 -21.54 8.92
CA ASP A 521 15.52 -20.92 7.73
C ASP A 521 13.97 -20.90 7.78
N SER A 522 13.40 -19.86 8.39
CA SER A 522 11.95 -19.73 8.60
C SER A 522 11.15 -19.42 7.32
N TYR A 523 9.91 -19.93 7.22
CA TYR A 523 8.93 -19.72 6.12
C TYR A 523 8.81 -18.26 5.60
N PRO A 524 8.78 -17.19 6.41
CA PRO A 524 8.73 -15.81 5.90
C PRO A 524 9.98 -15.40 5.11
N ARG A 525 11.15 -16.00 5.37
CA ARG A 525 12.35 -15.77 4.56
C ARG A 525 12.26 -16.43 3.19
N ARG A 526 11.55 -17.55 3.05
CA ARG A 526 11.30 -18.21 1.76
C ARG A 526 10.35 -17.38 0.90
N LEU A 527 9.25 -16.89 1.48
CA LEU A 527 8.34 -15.96 0.80
C LEU A 527 9.04 -14.65 0.41
N GLY A 528 9.85 -14.08 1.29
CA GLY A 528 10.63 -12.88 0.99
C GLY A 528 11.62 -13.08 -0.16
N ARG A 529 12.35 -14.20 -0.18
CA ARG A 529 13.25 -14.56 -1.30
C ARG A 529 12.50 -14.76 -2.61
N TRP A 530 11.35 -15.44 -2.58
CA TRP A 530 10.51 -15.62 -3.76
C TRP A 530 10.01 -14.27 -4.31
N LEU A 531 9.53 -13.38 -3.44
CA LEU A 531 9.04 -12.06 -3.82
C LEU A 531 10.17 -11.21 -4.43
N ILE A 532 11.34 -11.18 -3.79
CA ILE A 532 12.50 -10.47 -4.30
C ILE A 532 12.91 -11.02 -5.67
N ASN A 533 12.96 -12.35 -5.85
CA ASN A 533 13.28 -12.94 -7.15
C ASN A 533 12.25 -12.59 -8.24
N LEU A 534 10.97 -12.55 -7.89
CA LEU A 534 9.90 -12.16 -8.82
C LEU A 534 10.02 -10.67 -9.20
N LEU A 535 10.19 -9.79 -8.21
CA LEU A 535 10.36 -8.35 -8.43
C LEU A 535 11.62 -8.10 -9.26
N THR A 536 12.77 -8.65 -8.86
CA THR A 536 14.03 -8.54 -9.61
C THR A 536 13.84 -8.94 -11.07
N LYS A 537 13.06 -9.98 -11.38
CA LYS A 537 12.85 -10.46 -12.75
C LYS A 537 12.00 -9.53 -13.62
N TYR A 538 10.95 -8.91 -13.05
CA TYR A 538 9.94 -8.17 -13.83
C TYR A 538 9.96 -6.65 -13.64
N TRP A 539 10.69 -6.11 -12.66
CA TRP A 539 10.64 -4.68 -12.31
C TRP A 539 11.14 -3.75 -13.43
N ILE A 540 12.07 -4.20 -14.28
CA ILE A 540 12.52 -3.40 -15.41
C ILE A 540 11.38 -3.04 -16.37
N PHE A 541 10.39 -3.93 -16.54
CA PHE A 541 9.21 -3.66 -17.36
C PHE A 541 8.29 -2.63 -16.70
N VAL A 542 8.18 -2.65 -15.37
CA VAL A 542 7.45 -1.64 -14.61
C VAL A 542 8.12 -0.27 -14.75
N SER A 543 9.44 -0.19 -14.63
CA SER A 543 10.21 1.05 -14.83
C SER A 543 10.05 1.59 -16.26
N CYS A 544 10.21 0.75 -17.28
CA CYS A 544 10.03 1.17 -18.68
C CYS A 544 8.58 1.57 -19.01
N GLY A 545 7.59 0.82 -18.48
CA GLY A 545 6.18 1.16 -18.63
C GLY A 545 5.81 2.47 -17.93
N MET A 546 6.37 2.75 -16.75
CA MET A 546 6.17 4.03 -16.06
C MET A 546 6.85 5.19 -16.80
N LEU A 547 8.01 4.97 -17.43
CA LEU A 547 8.66 5.98 -18.28
C LEU A 547 7.77 6.36 -19.48
N LEU A 548 7.14 5.36 -20.09
CA LEU A 548 6.18 5.56 -21.15
C LEU A 548 4.89 6.25 -20.67
N LEU A 549 4.38 5.88 -19.49
CA LEU A 549 3.17 6.50 -18.93
C LEU A 549 3.37 8.00 -18.64
N VAL A 550 4.54 8.39 -18.11
CA VAL A 550 4.86 9.80 -17.85
C VAL A 550 4.97 10.61 -19.14
N SER A 551 5.42 9.99 -20.25
CA SER A 551 5.60 10.69 -21.52
C SER A 551 4.30 10.87 -22.31
N ILE A 552 3.28 10.01 -22.15
CA ILE A 552 2.00 10.04 -22.90
C ILE A 552 0.86 10.71 -22.10
N GLN A 553 1.13 11.50 -21.07
CA GLN A 553 0.05 12.22 -20.41
C GLN A 553 -0.56 13.30 -21.31
N ASN A 554 -1.89 13.53 -21.23
CA ASN A 554 -2.68 14.30 -22.20
C ASN A 554 -2.11 15.66 -22.64
N THR A 555 -1.40 16.38 -21.76
CA THR A 555 -0.77 17.67 -22.12
C THR A 555 0.67 17.48 -22.61
N VAL A 556 1.01 18.01 -23.79
CA VAL A 556 2.39 17.94 -24.28
C VAL A 556 3.19 19.13 -23.77
N VAL A 557 4.29 18.82 -23.07
CA VAL A 557 5.19 19.79 -22.45
C VAL A 557 6.63 19.33 -22.66
N ILE A 558 7.58 20.26 -22.66
CA ILE A 558 8.99 19.99 -23.00
C ILE A 558 9.59 18.87 -22.14
N TYR A 559 9.32 18.84 -20.84
CA TYR A 559 9.90 17.79 -20.00
C TYR A 559 9.37 16.39 -20.34
N ARG A 560 8.11 16.28 -20.82
CA ARG A 560 7.53 15.00 -21.28
C ARG A 560 8.15 14.55 -22.61
N ILE A 561 8.46 15.49 -23.49
CA ILE A 561 9.21 15.20 -24.73
C ILE A 561 10.58 14.63 -24.39
N ILE A 562 11.29 15.22 -23.42
CA ILE A 562 12.59 14.71 -22.97
C ILE A 562 12.45 13.29 -22.38
N TYR A 563 11.40 12.99 -21.61
CA TYR A 563 11.13 11.61 -21.18
C TYR A 563 10.88 10.65 -22.34
N MET A 564 10.17 11.08 -23.39
CA MET A 564 9.98 10.28 -24.61
C MET A 564 11.32 10.03 -25.33
N VAL A 565 12.22 11.02 -25.39
CA VAL A 565 13.58 10.86 -25.92
C VAL A 565 14.34 9.81 -25.12
N PHE A 566 14.28 9.84 -23.79
CA PHE A 566 14.91 8.82 -22.94
C PHE A 566 14.33 7.42 -23.18
N TYR A 567 13.00 7.30 -23.31
CA TYR A 567 12.32 6.03 -23.63
C TYR A 567 12.81 5.44 -24.96
N LEU A 568 12.80 6.25 -26.02
CA LEU A 568 13.23 5.83 -27.35
C LEU A 568 14.72 5.48 -27.36
N PHE A 569 15.57 6.29 -26.72
CA PHE A 569 17.01 6.01 -26.58
C PHE A 569 17.27 4.68 -25.86
N PHE A 570 16.52 4.39 -24.79
CA PHE A 570 16.65 3.14 -24.04
C PHE A 570 16.33 1.91 -24.89
N ILE A 571 15.26 1.99 -25.68
CA ILE A 571 14.81 0.91 -26.54
C ILE A 571 15.72 0.76 -27.78
N LEU A 572 16.15 1.87 -28.38
CA LEU A 572 17.09 1.87 -29.50
C LEU A 572 18.43 1.27 -29.09
N SER A 573 18.99 1.69 -27.95
CA SER A 573 20.25 1.13 -27.45
C SER A 573 20.13 -0.37 -27.16
N PHE A 574 18.99 -0.84 -26.65
CA PHE A 574 18.70 -2.27 -26.47
C PHE A 574 18.72 -3.05 -27.80
N GLN A 575 18.12 -2.50 -28.87
CA GLN A 575 18.07 -3.17 -30.17
C GLN A 575 19.40 -3.13 -30.95
N ILE A 576 20.16 -2.03 -30.84
CA ILE A 576 21.47 -1.88 -31.49
C ILE A 576 22.43 -2.95 -30.96
N SER A 577 22.67 -2.93 -29.65
CA SER A 577 23.60 -3.87 -29.00
C SER A 577 23.21 -4.13 -27.55
N PHE A 578 22.83 -5.37 -27.28
CA PHE A 578 22.50 -5.82 -25.93
C PHE A 578 23.67 -5.68 -24.94
N GLY A 579 24.91 -5.91 -25.41
CA GLY A 579 26.11 -5.77 -24.59
C GLY A 579 26.39 -4.32 -24.17
N PHE A 580 26.19 -3.37 -25.09
CA PHE A 580 26.32 -1.94 -24.80
C PHE A 580 25.24 -1.49 -23.81
N TRP A 581 23.98 -1.85 -24.10
CA TRP A 581 22.85 -1.52 -23.24
C TRP A 581 23.03 -2.01 -21.81
N ARG A 582 23.57 -3.22 -21.62
CA ARG A 582 23.89 -3.75 -20.28
C ARG A 582 24.89 -2.88 -19.53
N LYS A 583 25.95 -2.41 -20.19
CA LYS A 583 26.97 -1.56 -19.55
C LYS A 583 26.42 -0.17 -19.19
N THR A 584 25.54 0.38 -20.01
CA THR A 584 25.03 1.76 -19.85
C THR A 584 23.72 1.84 -19.08
N ALA A 585 23.00 0.74 -18.85
CA ALA A 585 21.69 0.74 -18.19
C ALA A 585 21.71 1.34 -16.77
N ALA A 586 22.75 1.10 -15.97
CA ALA A 586 22.88 1.70 -14.64
C ALA A 586 22.97 3.23 -14.73
N THR A 587 23.86 3.72 -15.59
CA THR A 587 24.07 5.15 -15.85
C THR A 587 22.80 5.81 -16.39
N PHE A 588 22.07 5.13 -17.29
CA PHE A 588 20.81 5.62 -17.82
C PHE A 588 19.76 5.85 -16.74
N HIS A 589 19.55 4.89 -15.83
CA HIS A 589 18.59 5.07 -14.74
C HIS A 589 19.03 6.17 -13.77
N LEU A 590 20.33 6.33 -13.52
CA LEU A 590 20.84 7.44 -12.70
C LEU A 590 20.53 8.80 -13.34
N ILE A 591 20.77 8.96 -14.65
CA ILE A 591 20.47 10.19 -15.40
C ILE A 591 18.96 10.51 -15.32
N ILE A 592 18.10 9.52 -15.53
CA ILE A 592 16.64 9.70 -15.41
C ILE A 592 16.25 10.13 -14.01
N VAL A 593 16.81 9.52 -12.96
CA VAL A 593 16.50 9.87 -11.58
C VAL A 593 16.86 11.33 -11.30
N ILE A 594 18.06 11.78 -11.71
CA ILE A 594 18.50 13.18 -11.55
C ILE A 594 17.58 14.13 -12.30
N TYR A 595 17.29 13.82 -13.57
CA TYR A 595 16.39 14.61 -14.40
C TYR A 595 14.98 14.73 -13.78
N SER A 596 14.46 13.62 -13.25
CA SER A 596 13.14 13.58 -12.62
C SER A 596 13.06 14.39 -11.35
N MET A 597 14.14 14.43 -10.56
CA MET A 597 14.22 15.30 -9.39
C MET A 597 14.19 16.78 -9.76
N LEU A 598 14.92 17.17 -10.81
CA LEU A 598 14.92 18.55 -11.30
C LEU A 598 13.54 18.98 -11.79
N VAL A 599 12.85 18.12 -12.54
CA VAL A 599 11.47 18.37 -13.00
C VAL A 599 10.52 18.50 -11.80
N LEU A 600 10.60 17.60 -10.82
CA LEU A 600 9.75 17.62 -9.64
C LEU A 600 9.95 18.90 -8.81
N ILE A 601 11.22 19.29 -8.57
CA ILE A 601 11.57 20.51 -7.86
C ILE A 601 11.11 21.75 -8.64
N GLY A 602 11.28 21.76 -9.97
CA GLY A 602 10.86 22.87 -10.83
C GLY A 602 9.34 23.09 -10.80
N ILE A 603 8.55 22.03 -10.95
CA ILE A 603 7.07 22.11 -10.88
C ILE A 603 6.62 22.56 -9.49
N TYR A 604 7.28 22.07 -8.43
CA TYR A 604 6.94 22.42 -7.05
C TYR A 604 7.23 23.90 -6.75
N ILE A 605 8.43 24.38 -7.08
CA ILE A 605 8.86 25.77 -6.79
C ILE A 605 8.02 26.79 -7.57
N TYR A 606 7.58 26.45 -8.78
CA TYR A 606 6.79 27.37 -9.61
C TYR A 606 5.39 27.69 -9.04
N GLN A 607 4.86 26.86 -8.13
CA GLN A 607 3.57 27.14 -7.48
C GLN A 607 3.63 28.32 -6.51
N PHE A 608 4.81 28.75 -6.07
CA PHE A 608 4.94 29.92 -5.21
C PHE A 608 4.75 31.21 -6.01
N GLU A 609 3.85 32.07 -5.56
CA GLU A 609 3.47 33.30 -6.25
C GLU A 609 4.66 34.22 -6.54
N LYS A 610 5.55 34.43 -5.56
CA LYS A 610 6.76 35.25 -5.75
C LYS A 610 7.66 34.70 -6.85
N VAL A 611 7.77 33.38 -6.96
CA VAL A 611 8.61 32.73 -7.99
C VAL A 611 7.96 32.79 -9.35
N ASN A 612 6.64 32.60 -9.44
CA ASN A 612 5.89 32.77 -10.67
C ASN A 612 6.02 34.22 -11.20
N VAL A 613 5.83 35.23 -10.35
CA VAL A 613 5.99 36.64 -10.73
C VAL A 613 7.42 36.93 -11.20
N PHE A 614 8.42 36.41 -10.50
CA PHE A 614 9.83 36.55 -10.90
C PHE A 614 10.11 35.93 -12.28
N LEU A 615 9.66 34.69 -12.53
CA LEU A 615 9.91 34.00 -13.79
C LEU A 615 9.10 34.57 -14.96
N SER A 616 7.85 34.96 -14.73
CA SER A 616 6.99 35.59 -15.74
C SER A 616 7.45 36.99 -16.15
N LYS A 617 8.27 37.66 -15.33
CA LYS A 617 8.95 38.91 -15.70
C LYS A 617 10.15 38.66 -16.63
N LYS A 618 10.84 37.51 -16.51
CA LYS A 618 12.04 37.19 -17.30
C LYS A 618 11.72 36.44 -18.61
N PHE A 619 10.64 35.67 -18.64
CA PHE A 619 10.28 34.78 -19.74
C PHE A 619 8.81 34.95 -20.14
N SER A 620 8.47 34.66 -21.40
CA SER A 620 7.08 34.72 -21.87
C SER A 620 6.21 33.65 -21.21
N LYS A 621 4.95 34.00 -20.91
CA LYS A 621 4.00 33.05 -20.29
C LYS A 621 3.81 31.78 -21.13
N GLN A 622 3.85 31.90 -22.45
CA GLN A 622 3.77 30.77 -23.40
C GLN A 622 4.99 29.84 -23.33
N LEU A 623 6.20 30.40 -23.12
CA LEU A 623 7.41 29.60 -22.92
C LEU A 623 7.31 28.79 -21.63
N LEU A 624 6.82 29.40 -20.55
CA LEU A 624 6.59 28.73 -19.27
C LEU A 624 5.52 27.63 -19.38
N ALA A 625 4.41 27.91 -20.06
CA ALA A 625 3.35 26.94 -20.32
C ALA A 625 3.88 25.75 -21.15
N SER A 626 4.69 26.01 -22.19
CA SER A 626 5.31 24.96 -23.01
C SER A 626 6.34 24.12 -22.24
N ILE A 627 7.05 24.71 -21.27
CA ILE A 627 7.88 23.94 -20.33
C ILE A 627 7.00 23.06 -19.42
N GLY A 628 5.74 23.46 -19.19
CA GLY A 628 4.81 22.80 -18.27
C GLY A 628 4.82 23.40 -16.87
N LEU A 629 5.31 24.65 -16.74
CA LEU A 629 5.25 25.46 -15.54
C LEU A 629 3.96 26.28 -15.59
N GLU A 630 2.92 25.74 -14.97
CA GLU A 630 1.61 26.38 -14.82
C GLU A 630 1.22 26.40 -13.34
N VAL A 631 0.55 27.48 -12.91
CA VAL A 631 -0.05 27.53 -11.58
C VAL A 631 -1.35 26.75 -11.62
N VAL A 632 -1.49 25.78 -10.73
CA VAL A 632 -2.56 24.79 -10.76
C VAL A 632 -3.26 24.79 -9.40
N PRO A 633 -4.60 24.68 -9.34
CA PRO A 633 -5.30 24.59 -8.07
C PRO A 633 -4.82 23.37 -7.26
N SER A 634 -4.84 23.49 -5.93
CA SER A 634 -4.28 22.50 -4.99
C SER A 634 -4.76 21.06 -5.23
N ASP A 635 -6.01 20.89 -5.67
CA ASP A 635 -6.64 19.57 -5.87
C ASP A 635 -6.03 18.82 -7.07
N VAL A 636 -5.67 19.56 -8.13
CA VAL A 636 -5.05 19.03 -9.35
C VAL A 636 -3.52 19.01 -9.22
N LEU A 637 -2.95 19.87 -8.37
CA LEU A 637 -1.52 19.94 -8.08
C LEU A 637 -0.99 18.62 -7.53
N ALA A 638 -1.72 17.99 -6.59
CA ALA A 638 -1.32 16.71 -6.02
C ALA A 638 -1.18 15.62 -7.11
N LEU A 639 -2.12 15.56 -8.06
CA LEU A 639 -2.08 14.60 -9.17
C LEU A 639 -0.95 14.90 -10.16
N LYS A 640 -0.70 16.18 -10.47
CA LYS A 640 0.42 16.61 -11.32
C LYS A 640 1.79 16.30 -10.70
N LEU A 641 1.93 16.36 -9.38
CA LEU A 641 3.17 16.01 -8.65
C LEU A 641 3.29 14.52 -8.34
N LEU A 642 2.17 13.79 -8.23
CA LEU A 642 2.17 12.35 -7.93
C LEU A 642 2.76 11.52 -9.08
N THR A 643 2.50 11.89 -10.34
CA THR A 643 2.99 11.09 -11.47
C THR A 643 4.53 11.13 -11.58
N PRO A 644 5.20 12.29 -11.59
CA PRO A 644 6.66 12.34 -11.64
C PRO A 644 7.32 11.75 -10.39
N SER A 645 6.67 11.86 -9.23
CA SER A 645 7.22 11.30 -7.99
C SER A 645 7.08 9.78 -7.88
N THR A 646 5.96 9.20 -8.29
CA THR A 646 5.83 7.73 -8.40
C THR A 646 6.81 7.16 -9.42
N PHE A 647 6.97 7.84 -10.56
CA PHE A 647 7.99 7.52 -11.55
C PHE A 647 9.41 7.57 -10.95
N LEU A 648 9.74 8.63 -10.21
CA LEU A 648 11.02 8.76 -9.50
C LEU A 648 11.26 7.56 -8.57
N VAL A 649 10.29 7.21 -7.72
CA VAL A 649 10.41 6.10 -6.77
C VAL A 649 10.63 4.76 -7.48
N VAL A 650 9.88 4.48 -8.55
CA VAL A 650 10.00 3.22 -9.31
C VAL A 650 11.39 3.08 -9.94
N ASN A 651 11.96 4.15 -10.51
CA ASN A 651 13.29 4.12 -11.13
C ASN A 651 14.41 4.01 -10.11
N ILE A 652 14.26 4.67 -8.95
CA ILE A 652 15.22 4.51 -7.87
C ILE A 652 15.21 3.06 -7.34
N MET A 653 14.01 2.45 -7.21
CA MET A 653 13.91 1.05 -6.83
C MET A 653 14.60 0.13 -7.84
N GLN A 654 14.42 0.41 -9.14
CA GLN A 654 15.10 -0.32 -10.21
C GLN A 654 16.62 -0.20 -10.08
N LEU A 655 17.16 1.02 -9.88
CA LEU A 655 18.59 1.28 -9.82
C LEU A 655 19.29 0.58 -8.65
N TYR A 656 18.78 0.69 -7.42
CA TYR A 656 19.50 0.24 -6.23
C TYR A 656 19.20 -1.19 -5.78
N TYR A 657 17.96 -1.69 -5.96
CA TYR A 657 17.59 -3.03 -5.46
C TYR A 657 17.62 -4.08 -6.54
N PHE A 658 17.03 -3.77 -7.69
CA PHE A 658 16.73 -4.77 -8.70
C PHE A 658 17.77 -4.83 -9.81
N HIS A 659 18.51 -3.74 -10.08
CA HIS A 659 19.48 -3.68 -11.18
C HIS A 659 20.54 -4.78 -11.07
N SER A 660 21.25 -4.88 -9.94
CA SER A 660 22.33 -5.87 -9.77
C SER A 660 21.82 -7.31 -9.90
N GLY A 661 20.72 -7.63 -9.20
CA GLY A 661 20.10 -8.95 -9.27
C GLY A 661 19.60 -9.29 -10.68
N TRP A 662 19.02 -8.32 -11.38
CA TRP A 662 18.51 -8.50 -12.74
C TRP A 662 19.64 -8.66 -13.75
N MET A 663 20.74 -7.91 -13.59
CA MET A 663 21.94 -8.03 -14.43
C MET A 663 22.59 -9.41 -14.34
N ASN A 664 22.56 -10.04 -13.15
CA ASN A 664 23.02 -11.42 -12.95
C ASN A 664 22.08 -12.46 -13.56
N LEU A 665 20.78 -12.17 -13.66
CA LEU A 665 19.82 -13.10 -14.28
C LEU A 665 19.98 -13.18 -15.81
N ILE A 666 20.56 -12.15 -16.43
CA ILE A 666 20.59 -12.00 -17.89
C ILE A 666 22.01 -12.10 -18.44
N SER A 667 23.02 -12.19 -17.58
CA SER A 667 24.35 -12.63 -18.03
C SER A 667 24.24 -13.96 -18.75
N MET A 668 24.94 -14.06 -19.88
CA MET A 668 25.17 -15.33 -20.55
C MET A 668 26.00 -16.20 -19.60
N PRO A 669 25.61 -17.46 -19.37
CA PRO A 669 26.40 -18.37 -18.53
C PRO A 669 27.78 -18.55 -19.14
N SER A 670 28.84 -18.40 -18.33
CA SER A 670 30.21 -18.63 -18.76
C SER A 670 30.61 -20.06 -18.43
N GLU A 671 31.48 -20.65 -19.25
CA GLU A 671 32.08 -21.97 -18.99
C GLU A 671 32.78 -22.04 -17.62
N LYS A 672 33.27 -20.90 -17.11
CA LYS A 672 33.84 -20.74 -15.76
C LYS A 672 32.84 -20.99 -14.62
N ASP A 673 31.53 -20.87 -14.87
CA ASP A 673 30.49 -21.10 -13.87
C ASP A 673 30.26 -22.60 -13.61
N ILE A 674 30.76 -23.50 -14.47
CA ILE A 674 30.66 -24.97 -14.33
C ILE A 674 31.82 -25.53 -13.50
N GLN A 675 32.98 -24.88 -13.48
CA GLN A 675 34.18 -25.35 -12.76
C GLN A 675 34.27 -24.88 -11.29
N GLY A 676 33.24 -24.21 -10.76
CA GLY A 676 33.10 -23.98 -9.32
C GLY A 676 32.93 -25.29 -8.54
N PRO A 677 33.45 -25.41 -7.30
CA PRO A 677 33.97 -26.67 -6.78
C PRO A 677 32.86 -27.70 -6.55
N ALA A 678 32.84 -28.76 -7.37
CA ALA A 678 32.09 -30.00 -7.14
C ALA A 678 32.41 -30.68 -5.78
N ASN A 679 33.42 -30.18 -5.06
CA ASN A 679 33.82 -30.64 -3.73
C ASN A 679 32.92 -30.11 -2.60
N SER A 680 32.12 -29.05 -2.81
CA SER A 680 31.14 -28.60 -1.80
C SER A 680 29.89 -29.46 -1.82
N THR A 681 29.39 -29.85 -3.00
CA THR A 681 28.22 -30.72 -3.14
C THR A 681 28.47 -32.12 -2.60
N LEU A 682 29.67 -32.69 -2.75
CA LEU A 682 29.99 -34.00 -2.18
C LEU A 682 30.13 -33.95 -0.64
N LYS A 683 30.69 -32.86 -0.09
CA LYS A 683 30.75 -32.62 1.36
C LYS A 683 29.36 -32.37 1.97
N ASP A 684 28.49 -31.66 1.26
CA ASP A 684 27.12 -31.40 1.68
C ASP A 684 26.27 -32.68 1.60
N ILE A 685 26.51 -33.56 0.63
CA ILE A 685 25.86 -34.88 0.51
C ILE A 685 26.35 -35.84 1.60
N HIS A 686 27.66 -35.87 1.91
CA HIS A 686 28.20 -36.66 3.04
C HIS A 686 27.77 -36.12 4.41
N ALA A 687 27.61 -34.80 4.56
CA ALA A 687 27.03 -34.19 5.75
C ALA A 687 25.54 -34.54 5.91
N PHE A 688 24.77 -34.52 4.81
CA PHE A 688 23.37 -34.97 4.80
C PHE A 688 23.20 -36.47 5.08
N ALA A 689 24.12 -37.30 4.59
CA ALA A 689 24.10 -38.75 4.82
C ALA A 689 24.40 -39.10 6.27
N LYS A 690 25.30 -38.35 6.92
CA LYS A 690 25.66 -38.55 8.34
C LYS A 690 24.56 -38.04 9.30
N GLU A 691 23.80 -37.03 8.90
CA GLU A 691 22.67 -36.48 9.67
C GLU A 691 21.41 -37.37 9.60
N ASN A 692 21.25 -38.18 8.55
CA ASN A 692 20.11 -39.09 8.38
C ASN A 692 20.19 -40.38 9.21
N THR A 693 21.38 -40.84 9.60
CA THR A 693 21.56 -42.03 10.45
C THR A 693 21.17 -41.79 11.91
N ASP A 694 21.30 -40.55 12.41
CA ASP A 694 20.99 -40.21 13.80
C ASP A 694 19.51 -39.84 14.01
N HIS A 695 18.78 -39.55 12.92
CA HIS A 695 17.34 -39.26 12.94
C HIS A 695 16.45 -40.51 12.86
N ALA A 696 16.99 -41.67 12.52
CA ALA A 696 16.22 -42.91 12.37
C ALA A 696 15.72 -43.47 13.72
N ASN A 697 16.46 -43.28 14.82
CA ASN A 697 16.12 -43.86 16.12
C ASN A 697 15.09 -43.06 16.93
N ASN A 698 14.81 -41.81 16.55
CA ASN A 698 13.80 -40.95 17.20
C ASN A 698 12.46 -40.92 16.45
N PHE A 699 12.33 -41.70 15.37
CA PHE A 699 11.24 -41.56 14.39
C PHE A 699 9.94 -42.25 14.79
N HIS A 700 9.95 -43.12 15.81
CA HIS A 700 8.78 -43.96 16.09
C HIS A 700 7.70 -43.28 16.93
N THR A 701 8.05 -42.30 17.78
CA THR A 701 7.11 -41.66 18.72
C THR A 701 6.41 -40.42 18.14
N GLN A 702 6.89 -39.88 17.02
CA GLN A 702 6.34 -38.67 16.39
C GLN A 702 5.38 -38.95 15.21
N GLN A 703 5.20 -40.23 14.85
CA GLN A 703 4.44 -40.65 13.67
C GLN A 703 2.91 -40.64 13.82
N ILE A 704 2.36 -40.62 15.04
CA ILE A 704 0.90 -40.78 15.24
C ILE A 704 0.14 -39.45 15.14
N LEU A 705 0.76 -38.31 15.47
CA LEU A 705 0.11 -36.98 15.40
C LEU A 705 0.31 -36.23 14.06
N GLN A 706 1.12 -36.75 13.12
CA GLN A 706 1.43 -36.10 11.83
C GLN A 706 0.61 -36.62 10.63
N ARG A 707 -0.20 -37.69 10.78
CA ARG A 707 -0.82 -38.37 9.63
C ARG A 707 -1.98 -37.60 8.97
N GLU A 708 -2.70 -36.74 9.70
CA GLU A 708 -3.84 -35.98 9.12
C GLU A 708 -3.45 -34.60 8.56
N ALA A 709 -2.33 -34.00 9.00
CA ALA A 709 -1.82 -32.74 8.46
C ALA A 709 -0.97 -32.93 7.18
N LYS A 710 -0.45 -34.14 6.96
CA LYS A 710 0.38 -34.50 5.78
C LYS A 710 -0.43 -34.63 4.49
N THR A 711 -1.66 -35.13 4.53
CA THR A 711 -2.47 -35.36 3.32
C THR A 711 -2.84 -34.09 2.56
N TRP A 712 -3.21 -32.99 3.24
CA TRP A 712 -3.51 -31.72 2.56
C TRP A 712 -2.26 -31.00 2.06
N GLN A 713 -1.14 -31.08 2.81
CA GLN A 713 0.14 -30.50 2.38
C GLN A 713 0.75 -31.26 1.21
N GLU A 714 0.64 -32.58 1.19
CA GLU A 714 1.07 -33.42 0.07
C GLU A 714 0.16 -33.22 -1.15
N THR A 715 -1.16 -33.09 -0.98
CA THR A 715 -2.06 -32.77 -2.09
C THR A 715 -1.76 -31.39 -2.67
N LEU A 716 -1.51 -30.37 -1.84
CA LEU A 716 -1.09 -29.04 -2.27
C LEU A 716 0.31 -29.04 -2.90
N TYR A 717 1.25 -29.84 -2.41
CA TYR A 717 2.60 -29.96 -2.98
C TYR A 717 2.58 -30.70 -4.32
N LYS A 718 1.81 -31.80 -4.43
CA LYS A 718 1.56 -32.51 -5.68
C LYS A 718 0.83 -31.61 -6.68
N PHE A 719 -0.15 -30.82 -6.23
CA PHE A 719 -0.84 -29.82 -7.06
C PHE A 719 0.10 -28.68 -7.50
N TYR A 720 0.93 -28.14 -6.61
CA TYR A 720 1.95 -27.15 -6.93
C TYR A 720 2.97 -27.70 -7.94
N PHE A 721 3.44 -28.93 -7.78
CA PHE A 721 4.37 -29.53 -8.72
C PHE A 721 3.72 -29.77 -10.09
N ARG A 722 2.47 -30.27 -10.11
CA ARG A 722 1.69 -30.47 -11.34
C ARG A 722 1.41 -29.14 -12.06
N THR A 723 0.96 -28.12 -11.34
CA THR A 723 0.72 -26.77 -11.90
C THR A 723 2.02 -26.11 -12.36
N ASN A 724 3.12 -26.25 -11.62
CA ASN A 724 4.42 -25.73 -12.03
C ASN A 724 4.99 -26.46 -13.26
N ARG A 725 4.76 -27.78 -13.37
CA ARG A 725 5.12 -28.56 -14.57
C ARG A 725 4.30 -28.08 -15.78
N PHE A 726 3.00 -27.90 -15.61
CA PHE A 726 2.11 -27.37 -16.64
C PHE A 726 2.48 -25.94 -17.04
N TYR A 727 2.78 -25.07 -16.08
CA TYR A 727 3.27 -23.71 -16.33
C TYR A 727 4.59 -23.72 -17.11
N LYS A 728 5.55 -24.58 -16.76
CA LYS A 728 6.81 -24.71 -17.50
C LYS A 728 6.58 -25.13 -18.95
N GLN A 729 5.63 -26.05 -19.20
CA GLN A 729 5.24 -26.48 -20.55
C GLN A 729 4.56 -25.35 -21.34
N ILE A 730 3.56 -24.68 -20.76
CA ILE A 730 2.91 -23.52 -21.40
C ILE A 730 3.93 -22.42 -21.70
N ASN A 731 4.80 -22.11 -20.75
CA ASN A 731 5.83 -21.11 -20.92
C ASN A 731 6.79 -21.51 -22.05
N TYR A 732 7.18 -22.79 -22.15
CA TYR A 732 8.00 -23.29 -23.25
C TYR A 732 7.33 -23.05 -24.62
N TYR A 733 6.13 -23.57 -24.81
CA TYR A 733 5.41 -23.45 -26.08
C TYR A 733 5.03 -22.00 -26.39
N GLY A 734 4.70 -21.19 -25.39
CA GLY A 734 4.40 -19.78 -25.55
C GLY A 734 5.58 -18.97 -26.08
N TRP A 735 6.79 -19.18 -25.53
CA TRP A 735 7.99 -18.52 -26.05
C TRP A 735 8.37 -19.01 -27.45
N ARG A 736 8.11 -20.28 -27.75
CA ARG A 736 8.35 -20.84 -29.09
C ARG A 736 7.37 -20.29 -30.11
N PHE A 737 6.09 -20.22 -29.78
CA PHE A 737 5.06 -19.57 -30.59
C PHE A 737 5.42 -18.11 -30.87
N ALA A 738 5.86 -17.38 -29.83
CA ALA A 738 6.29 -16.00 -29.97
C ALA A 738 7.49 -15.86 -30.92
N GLU A 739 8.46 -16.76 -30.86
CA GLU A 739 9.64 -16.75 -31.75
C GLU A 739 9.25 -16.81 -33.23
N LEU A 740 8.25 -17.64 -33.54
CA LEU A 740 7.78 -17.93 -34.90
C LEU A 740 6.84 -16.84 -35.45
N HIS A 741 5.91 -16.33 -34.63
CA HIS A 741 4.81 -15.51 -35.10
C HIS A 741 4.94 -14.01 -34.83
N VAL A 742 5.77 -13.58 -33.86
CA VAL A 742 5.84 -12.15 -33.48
C VAL A 742 6.34 -11.27 -34.63
N PHE A 743 7.25 -11.74 -35.47
CA PHE A 743 7.71 -10.94 -36.61
C PHE A 743 6.59 -10.69 -37.63
N LYS A 744 5.75 -11.69 -37.89
CA LYS A 744 4.57 -11.55 -38.76
C LYS A 744 3.57 -10.56 -38.16
N LEU A 745 3.37 -10.62 -36.84
CA LEU A 745 2.53 -9.67 -36.11
C LEU A 745 3.08 -8.23 -36.21
N VAL A 746 4.39 -8.02 -36.10
CA VAL A 746 5.02 -6.70 -36.27
C VAL A 746 4.75 -6.15 -37.67
N LEU A 747 4.96 -6.95 -38.71
CA LEU A 747 4.69 -6.53 -40.09
C LEU A 747 3.19 -6.21 -40.30
N LEU A 748 2.29 -6.99 -39.72
CA LEU A 748 0.85 -6.72 -39.76
C LEU A 748 0.50 -5.38 -39.10
N ILE A 749 1.08 -5.08 -37.92
CA ILE A 749 0.87 -3.81 -37.21
C ILE A 749 1.45 -2.63 -38.01
N MET A 750 2.58 -2.81 -38.69
CA MET A 750 3.13 -1.78 -39.59
C MET A 750 2.15 -1.45 -40.71
N VAL A 751 1.59 -2.45 -41.39
CA VAL A 751 0.56 -2.25 -42.42
C VAL A 751 -0.67 -1.57 -41.83
N LEU A 752 -1.17 -2.06 -40.71
CA LEU A 752 -2.34 -1.49 -40.03
C LEU A 752 -2.12 0.00 -39.71
N THR A 753 -0.94 0.34 -39.16
CA THR A 753 -0.58 1.73 -38.82
C THR A 753 -0.59 2.62 -40.06
N SER A 754 0.01 2.17 -41.16
CA SER A 754 0.03 2.89 -42.43
C SER A 754 -1.35 3.06 -43.04
N THR A 755 -2.23 2.05 -42.93
CA THR A 755 -3.59 2.12 -43.49
C THR A 755 -4.55 2.97 -42.66
N LEU A 756 -4.39 3.04 -41.33
CA LEU A 756 -5.28 3.82 -40.46
C LEU A 756 -4.97 5.32 -40.52
N LYS A 757 -3.70 5.71 -40.69
CA LYS A 757 -3.30 7.11 -40.94
C LYS A 757 -2.49 7.18 -42.23
N VAL A 758 -3.17 7.48 -43.32
CA VAL A 758 -2.53 7.64 -44.64
C VAL A 758 -1.76 8.96 -44.65
N CYS A 759 -0.43 8.87 -44.69
CA CYS A 759 0.46 10.02 -44.79
C CYS A 759 1.76 9.68 -45.53
N GLY A 760 2.47 10.72 -45.98
CA GLY A 760 3.75 10.57 -46.69
C GLY A 760 4.83 9.88 -45.85
N PHE A 761 4.84 10.10 -44.53
CA PHE A 761 5.79 9.46 -43.62
C PHE A 761 5.65 7.92 -43.61
N ASN A 762 4.41 7.42 -43.59
CA ASN A 762 4.10 6.00 -43.53
C ASN A 762 4.46 5.24 -44.82
N THR A 763 4.76 5.93 -45.92
CA THR A 763 5.33 5.32 -47.13
C THR A 763 6.65 4.59 -46.82
N VAL A 764 7.48 5.15 -45.93
CA VAL A 764 8.73 4.51 -45.50
C VAL A 764 8.46 3.19 -44.77
N LEU A 765 7.43 3.16 -43.91
CA LEU A 765 7.03 1.93 -43.23
C LEU A 765 6.56 0.86 -44.22
N MET A 766 5.80 1.24 -45.25
CA MET A 766 5.31 0.31 -46.27
C MET A 766 6.45 -0.30 -47.10
N ILE A 767 7.47 0.48 -47.44
CA ILE A 767 8.68 -0.03 -48.11
C ILE A 767 9.44 -1.01 -47.20
N LEU A 768 9.55 -0.69 -45.91
CA LEU A 768 10.19 -1.60 -44.95
C LEU A 768 9.40 -2.92 -44.76
N VAL A 769 8.06 -2.89 -44.85
CA VAL A 769 7.23 -4.11 -44.83
C VAL A 769 7.53 -5.02 -46.00
N THR A 770 7.59 -4.49 -47.23
CA THR A 770 7.82 -5.31 -48.43
C THR A 770 9.21 -5.95 -48.43
N ILE A 771 10.23 -5.21 -47.97
CA ILE A 771 11.57 -5.75 -47.74
C ILE A 771 11.54 -6.80 -46.62
N GLY A 772 10.76 -6.59 -45.56
CA GLY A 772 10.64 -7.51 -44.41
C GLY A 772 9.97 -8.84 -44.72
N LEU A 773 9.01 -8.85 -45.64
CA LEU A 773 8.34 -10.07 -46.09
C LEU A 773 9.24 -10.96 -46.96
N THR A 774 10.26 -10.39 -47.60
CA THR A 774 11.07 -11.05 -48.64
C THR A 774 12.46 -11.43 -48.14
N LEU A 775 13.09 -10.55 -47.36
CA LEU A 775 14.43 -10.73 -46.84
C LEU A 775 14.41 -10.98 -45.33
N PHE A 776 13.97 -12.17 -44.92
CA PHE A 776 13.86 -12.53 -43.50
C PHE A 776 15.21 -12.50 -42.75
N HIS A 777 16.33 -12.66 -43.46
CA HIS A 777 17.68 -12.52 -42.90
C HIS A 777 17.96 -11.10 -42.38
N LEU A 778 17.35 -10.07 -42.98
CA LEU A 778 17.52 -8.67 -42.58
C LEU A 778 16.58 -8.26 -41.44
N ARG A 779 15.84 -9.20 -40.81
CA ARG A 779 14.88 -8.93 -39.73
C ARG A 779 15.42 -8.01 -38.64
N LYS A 780 16.69 -8.15 -38.22
CA LYS A 780 17.30 -7.24 -37.22
C LYS A 780 17.42 -5.80 -37.74
N LEU A 781 17.90 -5.64 -38.98
CA LEU A 781 18.08 -4.32 -39.60
C LEU A 781 16.73 -3.64 -39.82
N ILE A 782 15.73 -4.37 -40.32
CA ILE A 782 14.39 -3.84 -40.60
C ILE A 782 13.70 -3.37 -39.32
N ASN A 783 13.79 -4.15 -38.24
CA ASN A 783 13.22 -3.76 -36.95
C ASN A 783 13.92 -2.51 -36.38
N LEU A 784 15.24 -2.37 -36.57
CA LEU A 784 16.00 -1.20 -36.16
C LEU A 784 15.58 0.05 -36.96
N LEU A 785 15.51 -0.05 -38.29
CA LEU A 785 15.08 1.05 -39.17
C LEU A 785 13.64 1.48 -38.87
N THR A 786 12.75 0.51 -38.65
CA THR A 786 11.36 0.77 -38.27
C THR A 786 11.28 1.49 -36.93
N LEU A 787 12.05 1.04 -35.93
CA LEU A 787 12.09 1.69 -34.62
C LEU A 787 12.64 3.13 -34.71
N SER A 788 13.70 3.36 -35.48
CA SER A 788 14.23 4.73 -35.67
C SER A 788 13.24 5.63 -36.39
N ALA A 789 12.56 5.13 -37.44
CA ALA A 789 11.56 5.89 -38.18
C ALA A 789 10.38 6.27 -37.27
N THR A 790 9.77 5.27 -36.62
CA THR A 790 8.64 5.50 -35.71
C THR A 790 9.02 6.39 -34.53
N GLY A 791 10.21 6.23 -33.95
CA GLY A 791 10.72 7.12 -32.90
C GLY A 791 10.87 8.56 -33.36
N PHE A 792 11.40 8.79 -34.57
CA PHE A 792 11.50 10.13 -35.15
C PHE A 792 10.13 10.77 -35.35
N TYR A 793 9.15 10.02 -35.88
CA TYR A 793 7.79 10.53 -36.08
C TYR A 793 7.08 10.88 -34.76
N ILE A 794 7.24 10.05 -33.72
CA ILE A 794 6.67 10.33 -32.40
C ILE A 794 7.23 11.66 -31.85
N LEU A 795 8.56 11.85 -31.91
CA LEU A 795 9.19 13.08 -31.43
C LEU A 795 8.76 14.30 -32.25
N LEU A 796 8.72 14.17 -33.57
CA LEU A 796 8.28 15.24 -34.47
C LEU A 796 6.83 15.65 -34.18
N SER A 797 5.95 14.67 -33.99
CA SER A 797 4.53 14.90 -33.68
C SER A 797 4.36 15.58 -32.32
N MET A 798 5.10 15.15 -31.29
CA MET A 798 5.07 15.79 -29.97
C MET A 798 5.64 17.22 -30.01
N CYS A 799 6.72 17.47 -30.74
CA CYS A 799 7.28 18.82 -30.89
C CYS A 799 6.31 19.76 -31.61
N TYR A 800 5.59 19.28 -32.62
CA TYR A 800 4.59 20.08 -33.36
C TYR A 800 3.39 20.51 -32.49
N GLN A 801 3.09 19.75 -31.44
CA GLN A 801 1.99 20.07 -30.52
C GLN A 801 2.32 21.20 -29.52
N LEU A 802 3.59 21.60 -29.35
CA LEU A 802 3.99 22.72 -28.48
C LEU A 802 3.41 24.05 -28.96
N GLU A 803 2.91 24.88 -28.05
CA GLU A 803 2.32 26.19 -28.38
C GLU A 803 3.32 27.13 -29.08
N ILE A 804 4.58 27.14 -28.63
CA ILE A 804 5.65 27.92 -29.28
C ILE A 804 5.84 27.50 -30.73
N ALA A 805 5.80 26.19 -31.01
CA ALA A 805 5.98 25.67 -32.36
C ALA A 805 4.83 26.12 -33.26
N LYS A 806 3.58 26.05 -32.76
CA LYS A 806 2.41 26.54 -33.50
C LYS A 806 2.54 28.03 -33.84
N GLN A 807 2.91 28.87 -32.88
CA GLN A 807 3.05 30.31 -33.12
C GLN A 807 4.18 30.64 -34.11
N HIS A 808 5.35 30.03 -33.98
CA HIS A 808 6.44 30.27 -34.93
C HIS A 808 6.15 29.76 -36.34
N ILE A 809 5.40 28.66 -36.47
CA ILE A 809 4.99 28.13 -37.79
C ILE A 809 3.98 29.08 -38.45
N ILE A 810 3.05 29.65 -37.68
CA ILE A 810 2.08 30.64 -38.14
C ILE A 810 2.79 31.96 -38.51
N GLU A 811 3.72 32.45 -37.69
CA GLU A 811 4.43 33.71 -37.94
C GLU A 811 5.37 33.65 -39.15
N LYS A 812 6.00 32.50 -39.43
CA LYS A 812 6.99 32.37 -40.51
C LYS A 812 6.44 31.79 -41.82
N ASN A 813 5.14 31.46 -41.89
CA ASN A 813 4.51 30.81 -43.06
C ASN A 813 5.34 29.66 -43.66
N PHE A 814 6.09 28.92 -42.84
CA PHE A 814 7.14 27.99 -43.30
C PHE A 814 6.58 26.87 -44.20
N PHE A 815 5.31 26.52 -44.03
CA PHE A 815 4.62 25.44 -44.73
C PHE A 815 3.62 25.92 -45.80
N ILE A 816 3.41 27.25 -45.93
CA ILE A 816 2.47 27.85 -46.87
C ILE A 816 3.27 28.48 -48.01
N LYS A 817 3.40 27.76 -49.12
CA LYS A 817 3.78 28.37 -50.40
C LYS A 817 2.50 28.77 -51.12
N ASN A 818 2.27 30.08 -51.29
CA ASN A 818 1.16 30.57 -52.11
C ASN A 818 1.39 30.11 -53.55
N CYS A 819 0.70 29.06 -53.98
CA CYS A 819 0.63 28.69 -55.39
C CYS A 819 -0.17 29.81 -56.09
N SER A 820 0.52 30.76 -56.72
CA SER A 820 -0.05 32.03 -57.20
C SER A 820 -0.76 31.94 -58.55
N HIS A 821 -1.23 30.76 -58.96
CA HIS A 821 -2.02 30.60 -60.18
C HIS A 821 -3.08 29.54 -59.93
N ILE A 822 -4.35 29.95 -59.80
CA ILE A 822 -5.59 29.29 -60.27
C ILE A 822 -6.81 29.99 -59.62
N ASP A 823 -7.84 30.17 -60.43
CA ASP A 823 -9.03 31.00 -60.25
C ASP A 823 -9.83 30.87 -58.94
N SER A 824 -10.46 31.99 -58.60
CA SER A 824 -11.15 32.39 -57.36
C SER A 824 -12.40 31.59 -56.93
N ASN A 825 -12.71 30.44 -57.53
CA ASN A 825 -14.01 29.78 -57.31
C ASN A 825 -13.95 28.43 -56.58
N VAL A 826 -12.81 28.05 -56.03
CA VAL A 826 -12.72 26.89 -55.12
C VAL A 826 -12.01 27.35 -53.87
N SER A 827 -12.69 27.26 -52.72
CA SER A 827 -12.11 27.50 -51.42
C SER A 827 -10.91 26.56 -51.23
N LEU A 828 -9.71 27.09 -51.51
CA LEU A 828 -8.45 26.46 -51.20
C LEU A 828 -8.41 26.26 -49.68
N ILE A 829 -8.70 25.03 -49.25
CA ILE A 829 -8.27 24.55 -47.94
C ILE A 829 -6.75 24.79 -47.94
N PRO A 830 -6.20 25.53 -46.96
CA PRO A 830 -4.77 25.78 -46.91
C PRO A 830 -4.04 24.45 -47.01
N ASN A 831 -3.25 24.31 -48.08
CA ASN A 831 -2.56 23.10 -48.47
C ASN A 831 -1.37 22.89 -47.53
N ASP A 832 -1.67 22.59 -46.27
CA ASP A 832 -0.67 22.40 -45.23
C ASP A 832 0.18 21.18 -45.56
N THR A 833 1.40 21.45 -46.02
CA THR A 833 2.45 20.45 -46.21
C THR A 833 2.69 19.63 -44.95
N ALA A 834 2.49 20.22 -43.76
CA ALA A 834 2.48 19.51 -42.47
C ALA A 834 1.41 18.40 -42.40
N LYS A 835 0.20 18.65 -42.92
CA LYS A 835 -0.90 17.68 -42.94
C LYS A 835 -0.61 16.52 -43.89
N TRP A 836 0.05 16.78 -45.03
CA TRP A 836 0.51 15.72 -45.96
C TRP A 836 1.57 14.80 -45.31
N PHE A 837 2.48 15.38 -44.52
CA PHE A 837 3.40 14.60 -43.68
C PHE A 837 2.70 13.87 -42.52
N GLY A 838 1.44 14.20 -42.23
CA GLY A 838 0.64 13.59 -41.16
C GLY A 838 0.82 14.24 -39.79
N LEU A 839 1.23 15.51 -39.74
CA LEU A 839 1.32 16.32 -38.53
C LEU A 839 0.04 17.14 -38.38
N GLU A 840 -0.73 16.86 -37.34
CA GLU A 840 -1.97 17.59 -37.03
C GLU A 840 -1.88 18.19 -35.62
N SER A 841 -2.40 19.42 -35.47
CA SER A 841 -2.28 20.21 -34.24
C SER A 841 -3.53 20.06 -33.37
N THR A 842 -3.72 18.89 -32.76
CA THR A 842 -4.80 18.66 -31.80
C THR A 842 -4.49 19.28 -30.42
N GLN A 843 -5.52 19.40 -29.56
CA GLN A 843 -5.38 19.82 -28.16
C GLN A 843 -4.88 18.70 -27.23
N ASN A 844 -5.15 17.44 -27.59
CA ASN A 844 -4.69 16.24 -26.88
C ASN A 844 -3.71 15.46 -27.78
N ILE A 845 -2.98 14.49 -27.21
CA ILE A 845 -2.16 13.55 -27.99
C ILE A 845 -3.02 12.90 -29.08
N ASP A 846 -2.52 12.91 -30.31
CA ASP A 846 -3.18 12.25 -31.44
C ASP A 846 -3.46 10.80 -31.08
N PRO A 847 -4.70 10.29 -31.19
CA PRO A 847 -5.00 8.88 -30.88
C PRO A 847 -4.15 7.92 -31.72
N PHE A 848 -3.72 8.35 -32.90
CA PHE A 848 -2.83 7.62 -33.79
C PHE A 848 -1.40 7.45 -33.24
N ILE A 849 -0.91 8.33 -32.37
CA ILE A 849 0.40 8.15 -31.69
C ILE A 849 0.39 6.85 -30.87
N GLY A 850 -0.77 6.45 -30.32
CA GLY A 850 -0.95 5.18 -29.62
C GLY A 850 -0.59 3.95 -30.47
N LEU A 851 -0.86 3.97 -31.79
CA LEU A 851 -0.52 2.87 -32.70
C LEU A 851 1.00 2.79 -32.94
N TYR A 852 1.68 3.93 -33.10
CA TYR A 852 3.14 3.94 -33.21
C TYR A 852 3.81 3.47 -31.92
N ILE A 853 3.26 3.84 -30.75
CA ILE A 853 3.74 3.35 -29.46
C ILE A 853 3.53 1.83 -29.34
N LEU A 854 2.34 1.32 -29.71
CA LEU A 854 2.08 -0.12 -29.77
C LEU A 854 3.09 -0.83 -30.69
N LEU A 855 3.41 -0.24 -31.84
CA LEU A 855 4.44 -0.75 -32.74
C LEU A 855 5.82 -0.78 -32.07
N THR A 856 6.23 0.25 -31.32
CA THR A 856 7.49 0.21 -30.54
C THR A 856 7.51 -0.90 -29.49
N ILE A 857 6.37 -1.17 -28.82
CA ILE A 857 6.22 -2.25 -27.84
C ILE A 857 6.33 -3.62 -28.54
N CYS A 858 5.70 -3.80 -29.70
CA CYS A 858 5.80 -5.04 -30.45
C CYS A 858 7.23 -5.28 -31.00
N LEU A 859 7.91 -4.22 -31.44
CA LEU A 859 9.32 -4.28 -31.88
C LEU A 859 10.27 -4.64 -30.74
N THR A 860 10.05 -4.09 -29.54
CA THR A 860 10.84 -4.49 -28.36
C THR A 860 10.55 -5.91 -27.93
N PHE A 861 9.28 -6.34 -27.96
CA PHE A 861 8.91 -7.72 -27.66
C PHE A 861 9.56 -8.72 -28.62
N ASP A 862 9.61 -8.41 -29.92
CA ASP A 862 10.34 -9.18 -30.93
C ASP A 862 11.83 -9.35 -30.57
N ALA A 863 12.49 -8.26 -30.17
CA ALA A 863 13.89 -8.28 -29.74
C ALA A 863 14.08 -9.09 -28.44
N ILE A 864 13.16 -8.98 -27.47
CA ILE A 864 13.17 -9.75 -26.21
C ILE A 864 13.04 -11.25 -26.49
N VAL A 865 12.12 -11.64 -27.37
CA VAL A 865 11.91 -13.05 -27.74
C VAL A 865 13.18 -13.61 -28.37
N ARG A 866 13.77 -12.91 -29.35
CA ARG A 866 15.04 -13.34 -29.98
C ARG A 866 16.17 -13.47 -28.96
N TYR A 867 16.34 -12.48 -28.08
CA TYR A 867 17.40 -12.50 -27.09
C TYR A 867 17.20 -13.63 -26.06
N ARG A 868 15.98 -13.83 -25.58
CA ARG A 868 15.64 -14.91 -24.65
C ARG A 868 15.89 -16.28 -25.25
N GLN A 869 15.50 -16.50 -26.51
CA GLN A 869 15.75 -17.78 -27.18
C GLN A 869 17.25 -18.02 -27.37
N LYS A 870 18.01 -16.98 -27.74
CA LYS A 870 19.48 -17.04 -27.78
C LYS A 870 20.10 -17.38 -26.42
N HIS A 871 19.67 -16.71 -25.34
CA HIS A 871 20.13 -16.96 -23.98
C HIS A 871 19.84 -18.41 -23.54
N ARG A 872 18.64 -18.91 -23.84
CA ARG A 872 18.26 -20.28 -23.53
C ARG A 872 19.08 -21.31 -24.30
N ARG A 873 19.26 -21.13 -25.61
CA ARG A 873 20.08 -22.03 -26.44
C ARG A 873 21.52 -22.09 -25.91
N SER A 874 22.08 -20.94 -25.57
CA SER A 874 23.41 -20.86 -24.96
C SER A 874 23.48 -21.50 -23.57
N SER A 875 22.43 -21.35 -22.75
CA SER A 875 22.38 -22.01 -21.45
C SER A 875 22.28 -23.53 -21.58
N LEU A 876 21.57 -24.00 -22.62
CA LEU A 876 21.42 -25.42 -22.92
C LEU A 876 22.71 -26.00 -23.51
N SER A 877 23.37 -25.27 -24.41
CA SER A 877 24.64 -25.69 -25.00
C SER A 877 25.75 -25.82 -23.96
N VAL A 878 25.81 -24.88 -23.01
CA VAL A 878 26.78 -24.90 -21.91
C VAL A 878 26.46 -26.02 -20.91
N ARG A 879 25.18 -26.26 -20.61
CA ARG A 879 24.77 -27.33 -19.66
C ARG A 879 25.02 -28.74 -20.19
N PHE A 880 24.89 -28.94 -21.50
CA PHE A 880 24.95 -30.25 -22.14
C PHE A 880 26.21 -30.44 -23.00
N ASN A 881 27.12 -29.45 -23.07
CA ASN A 881 28.28 -29.45 -23.98
C ASN A 881 27.93 -29.77 -25.45
N VAL A 882 26.71 -29.42 -25.90
CA VAL A 882 26.24 -29.62 -27.28
C VAL A 882 26.13 -28.28 -27.99
N HIS A 883 26.83 -28.13 -29.12
CA HIS A 883 26.63 -26.99 -30.02
C HIS A 883 25.28 -27.11 -30.74
N LEU A 884 24.23 -26.58 -30.11
CA LEU A 884 22.92 -26.47 -30.74
C LEU A 884 22.97 -25.40 -31.85
N VAL A 885 23.09 -25.87 -33.09
CA VAL A 885 23.15 -25.02 -34.29
C VAL A 885 21.85 -24.22 -34.45
N GLU A 886 22.02 -22.91 -34.57
CA GLU A 886 20.96 -21.97 -34.91
C GLU A 886 20.50 -22.29 -36.35
N ASN A 887 19.22 -22.67 -36.50
CA ASN A 887 18.50 -22.93 -37.76
C ASN A 887 18.55 -24.37 -38.30
N ARG A 888 17.58 -25.21 -37.93
CA ARG A 888 17.10 -26.18 -38.93
C ARG A 888 15.61 -26.16 -39.22
N PHE A 889 14.67 -25.97 -38.27
CA PHE A 889 13.25 -25.88 -38.65
C PHE A 889 12.39 -24.99 -37.72
N PRO A 890 11.50 -24.12 -38.26
CA PRO A 890 10.54 -23.33 -37.49
C PRO A 890 9.35 -24.17 -37.02
N ILE A 891 9.60 -25.18 -36.17
CA ILE A 891 8.58 -26.10 -35.65
C ILE A 891 8.12 -25.62 -34.27
N LEU A 892 6.82 -25.63 -34.00
CA LEU A 892 6.23 -25.18 -32.73
C LEU A 892 6.46 -26.19 -31.60
N PHE A 893 6.25 -27.47 -31.89
CA PHE A 893 6.58 -28.58 -30.99
C PHE A 893 7.97 -29.10 -31.30
N GLU A 894 9.00 -28.40 -30.79
CA GLU A 894 10.38 -28.90 -30.81
C GLU A 894 10.54 -29.96 -29.69
N PRO A 895 11.35 -31.01 -29.92
CA PRO A 895 11.52 -32.11 -28.98
C PRO A 895 12.07 -31.61 -27.65
N PHE A 896 11.37 -31.96 -26.58
CA PHE A 896 11.81 -31.72 -25.21
C PHE A 896 12.81 -32.82 -24.85
N ALA A 897 14.10 -32.49 -24.72
CA ALA A 897 15.11 -33.43 -24.24
C ALA A 897 14.69 -33.98 -22.86
N LEU A 898 14.19 -35.21 -22.86
CA LEU A 898 13.86 -35.98 -21.67
C LEU A 898 15.08 -36.83 -21.36
N LYS A 899 15.67 -36.68 -20.17
CA LYS A 899 16.66 -37.65 -19.68
C LYS A 899 15.91 -38.95 -19.43
N THR A 900 16.10 -39.94 -20.28
CA THR A 900 15.77 -41.33 -20.00
C THR A 900 16.73 -41.83 -18.94
N MET A 901 16.24 -42.06 -17.71
CA MET A 901 16.95 -42.90 -16.73
C MET A 901 16.64 -44.35 -17.11
N ASN A 902 17.33 -44.87 -18.11
CA ASN A 902 17.49 -46.32 -18.22
C ASN A 902 18.98 -46.60 -18.04
N ASN A 903 19.25 -47.64 -17.26
CA ASN A 903 20.59 -48.09 -16.94
C ASN A 903 21.40 -48.35 -18.21
N ASP A 904 22.71 -48.17 -18.04
CA ASP A 904 23.82 -48.44 -18.96
C ASP A 904 24.19 -47.27 -19.88
N ASP A 905 25.05 -46.40 -19.33
CA ASP A 905 26.19 -45.65 -19.89
C ASP A 905 26.11 -44.96 -21.28
N ASP A 906 24.95 -44.90 -21.93
CA ASP A 906 24.78 -44.08 -23.13
C ASP A 906 23.80 -42.92 -22.84
N ASP A 907 24.33 -41.71 -22.76
CA ASP A 907 23.54 -40.46 -22.64
C ASP A 907 22.82 -40.17 -23.98
N THR A 908 21.90 -41.04 -24.39
CA THR A 908 21.12 -40.85 -25.61
C THR A 908 19.90 -39.98 -25.33
N TYR A 909 19.94 -38.73 -25.80
CA TYR A 909 18.80 -37.82 -25.76
C TYR A 909 17.83 -38.15 -26.91
N GLU A 910 16.68 -38.73 -26.60
CA GLU A 910 15.65 -39.01 -27.60
C GLU A 910 14.85 -37.74 -27.92
N PHE A 911 14.94 -37.30 -29.18
CA PHE A 911 14.28 -36.12 -29.69
C PHE A 911 13.01 -36.52 -30.44
N ASP A 912 11.91 -36.70 -29.71
CA ASP A 912 10.66 -37.20 -30.31
C ASP A 912 9.94 -36.08 -31.09
N ILE A 913 10.15 -36.03 -32.41
CA ILE A 913 9.40 -35.18 -33.34
C ILE A 913 8.20 -36.00 -33.82
N VAL A 914 6.98 -35.48 -33.67
CA VAL A 914 5.77 -36.12 -34.20
C VAL A 914 5.89 -36.21 -35.73
N ASN A 915 6.31 -37.39 -36.20
CA ASN A 915 6.47 -37.69 -37.62
C ASN A 915 5.11 -37.99 -38.25
N TYR A 916 5.02 -37.91 -39.58
CA TYR A 916 3.78 -38.20 -40.32
C TYR A 916 3.17 -39.57 -39.94
N GLN A 917 4.02 -40.58 -39.72
CA GLN A 917 3.60 -41.92 -39.31
C GLN A 917 3.00 -41.98 -37.88
N GLN A 918 3.37 -41.04 -37.01
CA GLN A 918 2.82 -40.93 -35.66
C GLN A 918 1.54 -40.07 -35.62
N ALA A 919 1.24 -39.31 -36.69
CA ALA A 919 0.02 -38.51 -36.76
C ALA A 919 -1.24 -39.39 -36.80
N ASP A 920 -1.15 -40.58 -37.39
CA ASP A 920 -2.27 -41.53 -37.52
C ASP A 920 -2.53 -42.35 -36.24
N GLN A 921 -1.66 -42.23 -35.22
CA GLN A 921 -1.79 -42.99 -33.97
C GLN A 921 -2.83 -42.41 -33.01
N GLY A 922 -3.20 -41.14 -33.15
CA GLY A 922 -4.21 -40.51 -32.30
C GLY A 922 -4.54 -39.07 -32.67
N ILE A 923 -5.74 -38.62 -32.27
CA ILE A 923 -6.25 -37.26 -32.58
C ILE A 923 -5.31 -36.17 -32.04
N CYS A 924 -4.74 -36.36 -30.84
CA CYS A 924 -3.81 -35.41 -30.25
C CYS A 924 -2.53 -35.25 -31.08
N ASP A 925 -2.00 -36.34 -31.62
CA ASP A 925 -0.75 -36.31 -32.40
C ASP A 925 -1.00 -35.82 -33.83
N CYS A 926 -2.18 -36.13 -34.40
CA CYS A 926 -2.68 -35.48 -35.61
C CYS A 926 -2.79 -33.96 -35.45
N LEU A 927 -3.38 -33.48 -34.34
CA LEU A 927 -3.49 -32.03 -34.07
C LEU A 927 -2.13 -31.36 -33.91
N LYS A 928 -1.17 -32.01 -33.23
CA LYS A 928 0.22 -31.51 -33.12
C LYS A 928 0.91 -31.45 -34.47
N TYR A 929 0.74 -32.49 -35.30
CA TYR A 929 1.30 -32.54 -36.65
C TYR A 929 0.74 -31.41 -37.53
N LEU A 930 -0.59 -31.24 -37.53
CA LEU A 930 -1.26 -30.19 -38.29
C LEU A 930 -0.83 -28.80 -37.80
N ALA A 931 -0.76 -28.57 -36.49
CA ALA A 931 -0.28 -27.30 -35.94
C ALA A 931 1.17 -26.95 -36.37
N ASN A 932 2.03 -27.95 -36.56
CA ASN A 932 3.41 -27.75 -37.05
C ASN A 932 3.48 -27.53 -38.57
N PHE A 933 2.68 -28.27 -39.35
CA PHE A 933 2.88 -28.39 -40.80
C PHE A 933 1.68 -27.94 -41.67
N ILE A 934 0.67 -27.26 -41.11
CA ILE A 934 -0.52 -26.82 -41.86
C ILE A 934 -0.15 -26.00 -43.11
N PHE A 935 0.71 -24.98 -42.96
CA PHE A 935 1.12 -24.13 -44.07
C PHE A 935 2.11 -24.84 -45.01
N TYR A 936 2.84 -25.84 -44.51
CA TYR A 936 3.73 -26.66 -45.34
C TYR A 936 2.93 -27.57 -46.29
N ARG A 937 1.80 -28.12 -45.84
CA ARG A 937 0.94 -29.01 -46.64
C ARG A 937 -0.07 -28.24 -47.51
N PHE A 938 -0.71 -27.22 -46.96
CA PHE A 938 -1.83 -26.49 -47.59
C PHE A 938 -1.47 -25.04 -47.99
N GLY A 939 -0.19 -24.72 -48.13
CA GLY A 939 0.27 -23.34 -48.35
C GLY A 939 -0.26 -22.71 -49.63
N LEU A 940 -0.26 -23.44 -50.76
CA LEU A 940 -0.74 -22.92 -52.05
C LEU A 940 -2.25 -22.69 -52.02
N GLU A 941 -2.99 -23.64 -51.44
CA GLU A 941 -4.44 -23.60 -51.30
C GLU A 941 -4.87 -22.39 -50.46
N ILE A 942 -4.19 -22.13 -49.33
CA ILE A 942 -4.43 -20.94 -48.49
C ILE A 942 -4.14 -19.66 -49.29
N CYS A 943 -3.06 -19.63 -50.08
CA CYS A 943 -2.74 -18.49 -50.92
C CYS A 943 -3.83 -18.22 -51.97
N TYR A 944 -4.37 -19.25 -52.64
CA TYR A 944 -5.46 -19.09 -53.61
C TYR A 944 -6.72 -18.54 -52.97
N ILE A 945 -7.14 -19.11 -51.84
CA ILE A 945 -8.31 -18.62 -51.09
C ILE A 945 -8.10 -17.14 -50.72
N THR A 946 -6.92 -16.78 -50.25
CA THR A 946 -6.60 -15.38 -49.89
C THR A 946 -6.65 -14.47 -51.12
N THR A 947 -6.11 -14.88 -52.27
CA THR A 947 -6.19 -14.08 -53.50
C THR A 947 -7.61 -13.92 -54.02
N VAL A 948 -8.46 -14.96 -53.92
CA VAL A 948 -9.88 -14.89 -54.26
C VAL A 948 -10.59 -13.87 -53.37
N ILE A 949 -10.32 -13.90 -52.06
CA ILE A 949 -10.87 -12.92 -51.10
C ILE A 949 -10.44 -11.50 -51.47
N VAL A 950 -9.17 -11.28 -51.81
CA VAL A 950 -8.67 -9.95 -52.22
C VAL A 950 -9.36 -9.46 -53.49
N VAL A 951 -9.51 -10.32 -54.50
CA VAL A 951 -10.21 -9.97 -55.76
C VAL A 951 -11.68 -9.63 -55.48
N GLY A 952 -12.36 -10.45 -54.67
CA GLY A 952 -13.77 -10.26 -54.31
C GLY A 952 -14.04 -8.99 -53.50
N ILE A 953 -13.10 -8.57 -52.65
CA ILE A 953 -13.25 -7.34 -51.84
C ILE A 953 -12.89 -6.08 -52.65
N ARG A 954 -11.85 -6.12 -53.50
CA ARG A 954 -11.33 -4.92 -54.15
C ARG A 954 -12.13 -4.43 -55.35
N LEU A 955 -12.54 -5.35 -56.24
CA LEU A 955 -13.33 -5.04 -57.44
C LEU A 955 -12.80 -3.86 -58.30
N ASP A 956 -11.48 -3.65 -58.35
CA ASP A 956 -10.80 -2.56 -59.08
C ASP A 956 -9.89 -3.08 -60.21
N MET A 957 -9.26 -2.18 -60.97
CA MET A 957 -8.32 -2.55 -62.05
C MET A 957 -7.14 -3.40 -61.55
N ILE A 958 -6.75 -3.23 -60.29
CA ILE A 958 -5.70 -4.04 -59.65
C ILE A 958 -6.21 -5.45 -59.34
N ALA A 959 -7.48 -5.60 -58.96
CA ALA A 959 -8.13 -6.89 -58.77
C ALA A 959 -8.16 -7.71 -60.07
N VAL A 960 -8.31 -7.07 -61.23
CA VAL A 960 -8.19 -7.75 -62.54
C VAL A 960 -6.80 -8.36 -62.70
N LEU A 961 -5.73 -7.61 -62.38
CA LEU A 961 -4.36 -8.16 -62.43
C LEU A 961 -4.17 -9.35 -61.47
N TYR A 962 -4.72 -9.29 -60.26
CA TYR A 962 -4.70 -10.43 -59.33
C TYR A 962 -5.49 -11.63 -59.85
N SER A 963 -6.63 -11.40 -60.52
CA SER A 963 -7.43 -12.47 -61.13
C SER A 963 -6.71 -13.16 -62.29
N MET A 964 -5.91 -12.41 -63.08
CA MET A 964 -5.07 -12.98 -64.13
C MET A 964 -3.98 -13.88 -63.55
N TRP A 965 -3.30 -13.45 -62.48
CA TRP A 965 -2.34 -14.29 -61.75
C TRP A 965 -2.99 -15.55 -61.17
N LEU A 966 -4.20 -15.42 -60.59
CA LEU A 966 -4.95 -16.56 -60.06
C LEU A 966 -5.31 -17.57 -61.16
N GLY A 967 -5.79 -17.10 -62.33
CA GLY A 967 -6.07 -17.95 -63.48
C GLY A 967 -4.84 -18.71 -63.95
N LEU A 968 -3.69 -18.03 -64.02
CA LEU A 968 -2.40 -18.65 -64.36
C LEU A 968 -1.98 -19.73 -63.36
N PHE A 969 -2.24 -19.54 -62.07
CA PHE A 969 -1.96 -20.55 -61.04
C PHE A 969 -2.88 -21.77 -61.12
N LEU A 970 -4.17 -21.59 -61.42
CA LEU A 970 -5.14 -22.70 -61.51
C LEU A 970 -4.89 -23.62 -62.72
N ILE A 971 -4.38 -23.06 -63.83
CA ILE A 971 -4.07 -23.82 -65.05
C ILE A 971 -2.74 -24.57 -64.96
N SER A 972 -1.82 -24.09 -64.10
CA SER A 972 -0.43 -24.58 -64.03
C SER A 972 -0.25 -25.76 -63.07
N SER A 973 0.70 -26.66 -63.37
CA SER A 973 1.12 -27.70 -62.42
C SER A 973 2.01 -27.15 -61.30
N ARG A 974 2.04 -27.81 -60.12
CA ARG A 974 2.87 -27.38 -58.97
C ARG A 974 4.35 -27.14 -59.31
N ARG A 975 4.91 -27.89 -60.27
CA ARG A 975 6.31 -27.72 -60.73
C ARG A 975 6.51 -26.41 -61.51
N ILE A 976 5.54 -26.03 -62.33
CA ILE A 976 5.56 -24.76 -63.07
C ILE A 976 5.38 -23.60 -62.10
N ILE A 977 4.45 -23.73 -61.15
CA ILE A 977 4.17 -22.72 -60.13
C ILE A 977 5.42 -22.42 -59.30
N GLN A 978 6.19 -23.43 -58.90
CA GLN A 978 7.45 -23.22 -58.17
C GLN A 978 8.43 -22.29 -58.92
N ARG A 979 8.48 -22.36 -60.26
CA ARG A 979 9.35 -21.50 -61.08
C ARG A 979 8.80 -20.08 -61.24
N ILE A 980 7.48 -19.93 -61.34
CA ILE A 980 6.81 -18.64 -61.53
C ILE A 980 6.64 -17.87 -60.20
N TRP A 981 6.60 -18.58 -59.07
CA TRP A 981 6.34 -18.00 -57.75
C TRP A 981 7.25 -16.82 -57.36
N PRO A 982 8.57 -16.83 -57.60
CA PRO A 982 9.42 -15.68 -57.33
C PRO A 982 9.05 -14.43 -58.15
N ILE A 983 8.59 -14.61 -59.39
CA ILE A 983 8.14 -13.50 -60.26
C ILE A 983 6.86 -12.89 -59.69
N TYR A 984 5.93 -13.74 -59.21
CA TYR A 984 4.74 -13.28 -58.53
C TYR A 984 5.05 -12.52 -57.23
N ILE A 985 6.00 -13.00 -56.43
CA ILE A 985 6.46 -12.29 -55.23
C ILE A 985 7.03 -10.92 -55.63
N PHE A 986 7.84 -10.85 -56.68
CA PHE A 986 8.40 -9.59 -57.17
C PHE A 986 7.30 -8.59 -57.59
N PHE A 987 6.27 -9.07 -58.29
CA PHE A 987 5.08 -8.28 -58.61
C PHE A 987 4.41 -7.72 -57.34
N LEU A 988 4.25 -8.53 -56.28
CA LEU A 988 3.70 -8.08 -55.00
C LEU A 988 4.56 -7.01 -54.31
N ILE A 989 5.89 -7.16 -54.32
CA ILE A 989 6.84 -6.20 -53.71
C ILE A 989 6.69 -4.81 -54.32
N ILE A 990 6.51 -4.74 -55.64
CA ILE A 990 6.40 -3.46 -56.37
C ILE A 990 4.98 -2.91 -56.29
N SER A 991 3.97 -3.77 -56.44
CA SER A 991 2.58 -3.34 -56.48
C SER A 991 2.13 -2.73 -55.15
N PHE A 992 2.54 -3.31 -54.01
CA PHE A 992 2.04 -2.91 -52.69
C PHE A 992 2.45 -1.48 -52.27
N PRO A 993 3.71 -1.03 -52.40
CA PRO A 993 4.10 0.36 -52.11
C PRO A 993 3.54 1.36 -53.11
N ILE A 994 3.43 0.99 -54.40
CA ILE A 994 2.85 1.86 -55.44
C ILE A 994 1.37 2.15 -55.13
N GLN A 995 0.60 1.13 -54.74
CA GLN A 995 -0.79 1.30 -54.34
C GLN A 995 -0.92 2.26 -53.15
N TYR A 996 -0.03 2.14 -52.17
CA TYR A 996 -0.02 3.05 -51.02
C TYR A 996 0.36 4.48 -51.42
N MET A 997 1.39 4.67 -52.26
CA MET A 997 1.78 5.99 -52.76
C MET A 997 0.66 6.67 -53.57
N SER A 998 -0.10 5.89 -54.35
CA SER A 998 -1.28 6.38 -55.06
C SER A 998 -2.35 6.91 -54.12
N ALA A 999 -2.54 6.29 -52.95
CA ALA A 999 -3.50 6.73 -51.94
C ALA A 999 -3.06 7.99 -51.18
N VAL A 1000 -1.74 8.20 -51.02
CA VAL A 1000 -1.18 9.39 -50.37
C VAL A 1000 -1.31 10.65 -51.25
N GLY A 1001 -1.19 10.50 -52.57
CA GLY A 1001 -1.23 11.62 -53.51
C GLY A 1001 0.06 12.45 -53.53
N ALA A 1002 0.13 13.40 -54.47
CA ALA A 1002 1.31 14.24 -54.67
C ALA A 1002 1.51 15.24 -53.52
N PRO A 1003 2.75 15.54 -53.12
CA PRO A 1003 3.03 16.55 -52.10
C PRO A 1003 2.49 17.94 -52.48
N PRO A 1004 1.77 18.64 -51.59
CA PRO A 1004 1.13 19.92 -51.90
C PRO A 1004 2.13 21.05 -52.17
N PHE A 1005 3.39 20.95 -51.70
CA PHE A 1005 4.43 21.95 -51.99
C PHE A 1005 4.85 22.01 -53.46
N LEU A 1006 4.54 20.96 -54.24
CA LEU A 1006 4.85 20.91 -55.67
C LEU A 1006 3.80 21.66 -56.52
N CYS A 1007 2.70 22.13 -55.94
CA CYS A 1007 1.60 22.84 -56.62
C CYS A 1007 1.06 22.10 -57.88
N PHE A 1008 1.23 20.78 -57.99
CA PHE A 1008 0.65 20.00 -59.08
C PHE A 1008 -0.84 19.79 -58.83
N LYS A 1009 -1.68 20.24 -59.76
CA LYS A 1009 -3.12 19.94 -59.76
C LYS A 1009 -3.29 18.47 -60.11
N THR A 1010 -3.41 17.63 -59.08
CA THR A 1010 -3.93 16.28 -59.26
C THR A 1010 -5.44 16.36 -59.16
N VAL A 1011 -6.14 16.05 -60.25
CA VAL A 1011 -7.59 15.81 -60.22
C VAL A 1011 -7.78 14.57 -59.35
N GLY A 1012 -8.05 14.78 -58.07
CA GLY A 1012 -8.37 13.71 -57.15
C GLY A 1012 -9.68 13.08 -57.59
N LEU A 1013 -9.61 11.89 -58.20
CA LEU A 1013 -10.69 10.92 -58.16
C LEU A 1013 -10.79 10.49 -56.68
N ARG A 1014 -11.62 11.21 -55.92
CA ARG A 1014 -12.04 10.80 -54.59
C ARG A 1014 -13.43 10.22 -54.67
#